data_AF-A0A3S5E9J2-F1
#
_entry.id   AF-A0A3S5E9J2-F1
#
_cell.length_a   1.000
_cell.length_b   1.000
_cell.length_c   1.000
_cell.angle_alpha   90.00
_cell.angle_beta   90.00
_cell.angle_gamma   90.00
#
_symmetry.space_group_name_H-M   'P 1'
#
loop_
_entity.id
_entity.type
_entity.pdbx_description
1 polymer ?
#
loop_
_entity_poly.entity_id
_entity_poly.type
_entity_poly.pdbx_seq_one_letter_code
_entity_poly.pdbx_strand_id
1 'polypeptide(L)'
;MVFFTGPEAITDIQVTDALQKRLPGYILPDHLVFLIPQCFEEQIQKQCQDKASPLSSALQRRDAKSSLSYGFAYHDGHGSIIKYQNISGAPKNISKLLQNGTAKIVKAGMEKLVKCTSVLTKAPAGFLFSKPSSRSANYFIRAENLLSETLHAHFLAFASLKMLKQAATSTLGEPDTIYLDTMAFLPIALSMQLYQARFGKPTIQTIRSFHSHEGLKDGRLPGASAALCLISASSTCGLADQWIRVNSAPPSRVATVLSFSKKSENCTIVHTLERPQDFEMLAESETSEARQTIRIHGERFIAEHTETRLLNISMDHLPDDLQVKFDSFIGKGLFRCVTPIQGGERRRTVHVDKEKLVETDGFKTWFKKCLDQESPASTKLIIHDKDPASEKLATEALEYLTERGLTCTKVSEEDFNQDEELHGSVIVVAAAAERGTILQRVSRRLRSAQKSGTRLYIVGALFGRTYELMKDLSSNLTQPPKGERRYVFKAFMEIPAGSAVCSNHWAKEKDILNKLVAFGDEGLLLIKNRADQLAAEEASGLSSQAFWPSSFTNKEMKLTDGFAFVNGKEDVKKASTVDIFLTILWILQNAREGAKIKDAKRLESGELQQVLLSPDVFSRYDDGIIQSAFLRAALPTELDYSAHEIYSAAMADIILRVAKGYSYERGEAAMEFIIALAIEKIRLHKEVDKKLRATLKATLGAKIADLSLLLDGAPSPF
;
A
#
# COMPACT_ATOMS: atom_id res chain seq x y z
N MET A 1 7.60 -30.52 -13.52
CA MET A 1 8.19 -29.19 -13.30
C MET A 1 9.32 -28.96 -14.30
N VAL A 2 9.51 -27.74 -14.79
CA VAL A 2 10.57 -27.39 -15.77
C VAL A 2 11.45 -26.30 -15.17
N PHE A 3 12.77 -26.53 -15.15
CA PHE A 3 13.79 -25.53 -14.89
C PHE A 3 14.35 -25.07 -16.23
N PHE A 4 14.12 -23.81 -16.56
CA PHE A 4 14.65 -23.18 -17.76
C PHE A 4 16.06 -22.65 -17.49
N THR A 5 16.97 -22.85 -18.44
CA THR A 5 18.27 -22.19 -18.47
C THR A 5 18.37 -21.23 -19.64
N GLY A 6 19.23 -20.22 -19.51
CA GLY A 6 19.53 -19.30 -20.59
C GLY A 6 20.29 -19.94 -21.76
N PRO A 7 20.83 -19.11 -22.66
CA PRO A 7 21.62 -19.54 -23.82
C PRO A 7 23.01 -20.10 -23.48
N GLU A 8 23.39 -20.04 -22.19
CA GLU A 8 24.67 -20.55 -21.69
C GLU A 8 24.58 -22.01 -21.23
N ALA A 9 25.72 -22.68 -21.17
CA ALA A 9 25.79 -24.05 -20.68
C ALA A 9 25.33 -24.12 -19.22
N ILE A 10 24.49 -25.12 -18.90
CA ILE A 10 24.06 -25.35 -17.51
C ILE A 10 25.26 -25.81 -16.66
N THR A 11 25.38 -25.27 -15.45
CA THR A 11 26.46 -25.60 -14.51
C THR A 11 25.98 -26.52 -13.37
N ASP A 12 26.92 -27.19 -12.71
CA ASP A 12 26.68 -28.00 -11.51
C ASP A 12 26.11 -27.16 -10.36
N ILE A 13 26.53 -25.89 -10.25
CA ILE A 13 26.01 -24.93 -9.27
C ILE A 13 24.51 -24.67 -9.53
N GLN A 14 24.12 -24.45 -10.79
CA GLN A 14 22.72 -24.22 -11.17
C GLN A 14 21.84 -25.45 -10.91
N VAL A 15 22.35 -26.65 -11.22
CA VAL A 15 21.65 -27.91 -10.93
C VAL A 15 21.48 -28.10 -9.43
N THR A 16 22.54 -27.84 -8.65
CA THR A 16 22.50 -27.94 -7.18
C THR A 16 21.49 -26.96 -6.58
N ASP A 17 21.49 -25.71 -7.03
CA ASP A 17 20.52 -24.68 -6.61
C ASP A 17 19.07 -25.11 -6.92
N ALA A 18 18.84 -25.58 -8.15
CA ALA A 18 17.52 -26.05 -8.59
C ALA A 18 17.01 -27.22 -7.72
N LEU A 19 17.84 -28.21 -7.46
CA LEU A 19 17.46 -29.44 -6.75
C LEU A 19 17.41 -29.29 -5.22
N GLN A 20 18.35 -28.54 -4.63
CA GLN A 20 18.48 -28.46 -3.17
C GLN A 20 17.83 -27.23 -2.56
N LYS A 21 17.77 -26.09 -3.28
CA LYS A 21 17.22 -24.85 -2.74
C LYS A 21 15.83 -24.53 -3.30
N ARG A 22 15.63 -24.68 -4.61
CA ARG A 22 14.36 -24.28 -5.25
C ARG A 22 13.28 -25.35 -5.16
N LEU A 23 13.61 -26.61 -5.44
CA LEU A 23 12.66 -27.72 -5.45
C LEU A 23 11.88 -27.91 -4.13
N PRO A 24 12.48 -27.78 -2.92
CA PRO A 24 11.73 -27.89 -1.66
C PRO A 24 10.60 -26.86 -1.48
N GLY A 25 10.66 -25.74 -2.20
CA GLY A 25 9.60 -24.73 -2.20
C GLY A 25 8.36 -25.10 -3.03
N TYR A 26 8.36 -26.28 -3.67
CA TYR A 26 7.24 -26.78 -4.47
C TYR A 26 6.69 -28.08 -3.88
N ILE A 27 5.40 -28.35 -4.14
CA ILE A 27 4.86 -29.70 -4.01
C ILE A 27 5.70 -30.61 -4.91
N LEU A 28 6.24 -31.70 -4.34
CA LEU A 28 7.17 -32.58 -5.04
C LEU A 28 6.55 -33.04 -6.37
N PRO A 29 7.13 -32.69 -7.53
CA PRO A 29 6.56 -33.04 -8.83
C PRO A 29 6.81 -34.53 -9.13
N ASP A 30 6.08 -35.11 -10.07
CA ASP A 30 6.33 -36.48 -10.57
C ASP A 30 7.60 -36.58 -11.45
N HIS A 31 7.89 -35.48 -12.17
CA HIS A 31 8.99 -35.39 -13.11
C HIS A 31 9.59 -33.97 -13.14
N LEU A 32 10.91 -33.88 -13.22
CA LEU A 32 11.68 -32.63 -13.31
C LEU A 32 12.49 -32.58 -14.60
N VAL A 33 12.43 -31.45 -15.30
CA VAL A 33 13.11 -31.27 -16.60
C VAL A 33 13.99 -30.04 -16.56
N PHE A 34 15.25 -30.18 -16.96
CA PHE A 34 16.11 -29.04 -17.28
C PHE A 34 15.99 -28.75 -18.77
N LEU A 35 15.42 -27.59 -19.13
CA LEU A 35 15.24 -27.16 -20.51
C LEU A 35 16.44 -26.32 -20.94
N ILE A 36 17.22 -26.84 -21.89
CA ILE A 36 18.51 -26.29 -22.30
C ILE A 36 18.65 -26.23 -23.84
N PRO A 37 19.56 -25.41 -24.39
CA PRO A 37 19.83 -25.37 -25.83
C PRO A 37 20.44 -26.68 -26.36
N GLN A 38 20.03 -27.12 -27.55
CA GLN A 38 20.56 -28.35 -28.17
C GLN A 38 22.08 -28.30 -28.46
N CYS A 39 22.67 -27.12 -28.66
CA CYS A 39 24.11 -26.99 -28.88
C CYS A 39 24.98 -27.53 -27.73
N PHE A 40 24.40 -27.76 -26.55
CA PHE A 40 25.09 -28.36 -25.39
C PHE A 40 24.82 -29.86 -25.22
N GLU A 41 24.10 -30.50 -26.13
CA GLU A 41 23.70 -31.91 -26.00
C GLU A 41 24.89 -32.85 -25.79
N GLU A 42 25.89 -32.79 -26.66
CA GLU A 42 27.07 -33.66 -26.58
C GLU A 42 27.88 -33.42 -25.29
N GLN A 43 28.02 -32.15 -24.89
CA GLN A 43 28.70 -31.77 -23.66
C GLN A 43 28.00 -32.37 -22.43
N ILE A 44 26.67 -32.26 -22.36
CA ILE A 44 25.88 -32.78 -21.24
C ILE A 44 25.87 -34.30 -21.22
N GLN A 45 25.79 -34.96 -22.39
CA GLN A 45 25.90 -36.41 -22.49
C GLN A 45 27.24 -36.90 -21.95
N LYS A 46 28.35 -36.29 -22.37
CA LYS A 46 29.70 -36.63 -21.89
C LYS A 46 29.83 -36.42 -20.37
N GLN A 47 29.34 -35.30 -19.85
CA GLN A 47 29.38 -35.01 -18.42
C GLN A 47 28.51 -35.96 -17.59
N CYS A 48 27.35 -36.38 -18.10
CA CYS A 48 26.48 -37.33 -17.40
C CYS A 48 27.03 -38.76 -17.42
N GLN A 49 27.79 -39.16 -18.45
CA GLN A 49 28.46 -40.46 -18.52
C GLN A 49 29.65 -40.56 -17.56
N ASP A 50 30.38 -39.46 -17.37
CA ASP A 50 31.47 -39.38 -16.41
C ASP A 50 30.94 -39.20 -14.98
N LYS A 51 30.98 -40.28 -14.17
CA LYS A 51 30.55 -40.26 -12.77
C LYS A 51 31.39 -39.30 -11.90
N ALA A 52 32.62 -38.96 -12.30
CA ALA A 52 33.48 -38.03 -11.59
C ALA A 52 33.22 -36.56 -11.96
N SER A 53 32.36 -36.29 -12.96
CA SER A 53 32.10 -34.92 -13.37
C SER A 53 31.36 -34.13 -12.28
N PRO A 54 31.60 -32.80 -12.18
CA PRO A 54 30.85 -31.94 -11.25
C PRO A 54 29.34 -32.00 -11.46
N LEU A 55 28.90 -32.07 -12.72
CA LEU A 55 27.49 -32.16 -13.08
C LEU A 55 26.87 -33.49 -12.61
N SER A 56 27.53 -34.62 -12.86
CA SER A 56 27.07 -35.93 -12.40
C SER A 56 27.01 -36.01 -10.88
N SER A 57 28.02 -35.45 -10.20
CA SER A 57 28.04 -35.32 -8.74
C SER A 57 26.87 -34.48 -8.22
N ALA A 58 26.58 -33.33 -8.82
CA ALA A 58 25.43 -32.48 -8.46
C ALA A 58 24.10 -33.21 -8.64
N LEU A 59 23.95 -33.99 -9.71
CA LEU A 59 22.76 -34.81 -9.97
C LEU A 59 22.62 -35.98 -8.98
N GLN A 60 23.73 -36.51 -8.46
CA GLN A 60 23.76 -37.64 -7.52
C GLN A 60 23.62 -37.26 -6.03
N ARG A 61 23.88 -36.00 -5.64
CA ARG A 61 23.82 -35.50 -4.24
C ARG A 61 22.39 -35.46 -3.63
N ARG A 62 21.50 -36.34 -4.06
CA ARG A 62 20.12 -36.42 -3.60
C ARG A 62 19.91 -37.62 -2.66
N ASP A 63 18.99 -37.42 -1.72
CA ASP A 63 18.53 -38.42 -0.78
C ASP A 63 18.01 -39.69 -1.48
N ALA A 64 18.55 -40.85 -1.12
CA ALA A 64 18.33 -42.15 -1.77
C ALA A 64 16.87 -42.67 -1.69
N LYS A 65 15.98 -41.94 -1.00
CA LYS A 65 14.56 -42.30 -0.79
C LYS A 65 13.56 -41.63 -1.74
N SER A 66 14.01 -40.79 -2.68
CA SER A 66 13.12 -40.04 -3.57
C SER A 66 12.82 -40.79 -4.89
N SER A 67 11.54 -41.07 -5.15
CA SER A 67 11.02 -41.64 -6.42
C SER A 67 10.92 -40.65 -7.60
N LEU A 68 11.40 -39.40 -7.44
CA LEU A 68 11.32 -38.36 -8.48
C LEU A 68 12.19 -38.68 -9.69
N SER A 69 11.56 -38.74 -10.87
CA SER A 69 12.22 -38.88 -12.16
C SER A 69 12.69 -37.54 -12.75
N TYR A 70 13.81 -37.49 -13.47
CA TYR A 70 14.26 -36.26 -14.11
C TYR A 70 15.17 -36.46 -15.33
N GLY A 71 15.28 -35.42 -16.15
CA GLY A 71 16.15 -35.41 -17.32
C GLY A 71 16.34 -34.03 -17.96
N PHE A 72 17.00 -34.02 -19.12
CA PHE A 72 17.27 -32.84 -19.92
C PHE A 72 16.37 -32.82 -21.15
N ALA A 73 15.76 -31.67 -21.43
CA ALA A 73 15.05 -31.40 -22.68
C ALA A 73 15.84 -30.39 -23.49
N TYR A 74 15.96 -30.65 -24.79
CA TYR A 74 16.74 -29.85 -25.71
C TYR A 74 15.83 -29.12 -26.69
N HIS A 75 16.04 -27.82 -26.83
CA HIS A 75 15.36 -27.01 -27.84
C HIS A 75 16.29 -26.56 -28.96
N ASP A 76 15.72 -26.41 -30.16
CA ASP A 76 16.42 -25.90 -31.34
C ASP A 76 16.50 -24.35 -31.37
N GLY A 77 17.09 -23.83 -32.45
CA GLY A 77 17.21 -22.38 -32.72
C GLY A 77 15.89 -21.66 -33.00
N HIS A 78 14.77 -22.38 -33.06
CA HIS A 78 13.43 -21.82 -33.18
C HIS A 78 12.60 -22.05 -31.91
N GLY A 79 13.24 -22.47 -30.81
CA GLY A 79 12.59 -22.70 -29.52
C GLY A 79 11.70 -23.94 -29.47
N SER A 80 11.77 -24.85 -30.45
CA SER A 80 11.02 -26.11 -30.44
C SER A 80 11.76 -27.15 -29.61
N ILE A 81 11.06 -27.82 -28.68
CA ILE A 81 11.66 -28.93 -27.92
C ILE A 81 11.67 -30.16 -28.82
N ILE A 82 12.87 -30.64 -29.15
CA ILE A 82 13.06 -31.69 -30.16
C ILE A 82 13.56 -33.00 -29.57
N LYS A 83 14.20 -32.97 -28.39
CA LYS A 83 14.80 -34.16 -27.79
C LYS A 83 14.67 -34.13 -26.26
N TYR A 84 14.63 -35.31 -25.66
CA TYR A 84 14.65 -35.51 -24.23
C TYR A 84 15.61 -36.65 -23.88
N GLN A 85 16.50 -36.39 -22.93
CA GLN A 85 17.42 -37.38 -22.34
C GLN A 85 17.02 -37.64 -20.89
N ASN A 86 16.63 -38.87 -20.60
CA ASN A 86 16.32 -39.30 -19.23
C ASN A 86 17.62 -39.54 -18.45
N ILE A 87 17.69 -39.03 -17.22
CA ILE A 87 18.85 -39.25 -16.33
C ILE A 87 18.48 -40.18 -15.18
N SER A 88 17.30 -40.03 -14.59
CA SER A 88 16.87 -40.85 -13.45
C SER A 88 15.37 -41.12 -13.46
N GLY A 89 14.99 -42.29 -12.94
CA GLY A 89 13.60 -42.78 -12.90
C GLY A 89 13.11 -43.41 -14.21
N ALA A 90 11.95 -44.06 -14.17
CA ALA A 90 11.38 -44.74 -15.35
C ALA A 90 10.87 -43.72 -16.40
N PRO A 91 11.26 -43.84 -17.69
CA PRO A 91 10.84 -42.92 -18.74
C PRO A 91 9.35 -43.12 -19.08
N LYS A 92 8.46 -42.40 -18.40
CA LYS A 92 7.00 -42.45 -18.60
C LYS A 92 6.54 -41.57 -19.79
N ASN A 93 6.73 -41.98 -21.05
CA ASN A 93 6.25 -41.23 -22.25
C ASN A 93 6.57 -39.71 -22.29
N ILE A 94 7.51 -39.24 -21.47
CA ILE A 94 7.78 -37.82 -21.23
C ILE A 94 8.30 -37.12 -22.49
N SER A 95 9.11 -37.81 -23.31
CA SER A 95 9.66 -37.25 -24.54
C SER A 95 8.57 -36.71 -25.47
N LYS A 96 7.55 -37.53 -25.77
CA LYS A 96 6.40 -37.11 -26.61
C LYS A 96 5.59 -35.98 -25.97
N LEU A 97 5.41 -36.02 -24.64
CA LEU A 97 4.71 -34.97 -23.90
C LEU A 97 5.43 -33.62 -24.04
N LEU A 98 6.76 -33.61 -23.93
CA LEU A 98 7.58 -32.39 -24.01
C LEU A 98 7.63 -31.83 -25.44
N GLN A 99 7.85 -32.69 -26.44
CA GLN A 99 7.87 -32.31 -27.85
C GLN A 99 6.53 -31.68 -28.29
N ASN A 100 5.41 -32.25 -27.86
CA ASN A 100 4.07 -31.70 -28.14
C ASN A 100 3.66 -30.57 -27.18
N GLY A 101 4.47 -30.31 -26.15
CA GLY A 101 4.13 -29.48 -25.00
C GLY A 101 4.79 -28.09 -24.97
N THR A 102 5.65 -27.75 -25.94
CA THR A 102 6.42 -26.49 -25.93
C THR A 102 5.53 -25.26 -25.72
N ALA A 103 4.41 -25.15 -26.44
CA ALA A 103 3.49 -24.02 -26.29
C ALA A 103 2.87 -23.94 -24.89
N LYS A 104 2.59 -25.08 -24.24
CA LYS A 104 2.06 -25.13 -22.87
C LYS A 104 3.12 -24.72 -21.85
N ILE A 105 4.39 -25.10 -22.06
CA ILE A 105 5.52 -24.72 -21.20
C ILE A 105 5.75 -23.21 -21.28
N VAL A 106 5.79 -22.65 -22.49
CA VAL A 106 5.91 -21.20 -22.71
C VAL A 106 4.77 -20.46 -22.02
N LYS A 107 3.53 -20.91 -22.23
CA LYS A 107 2.34 -20.30 -21.59
C LYS A 107 2.47 -20.30 -20.06
N ALA A 108 2.78 -21.44 -19.45
CA ALA A 108 2.91 -21.55 -17.99
C ALA A 108 4.06 -20.69 -17.43
N GLY A 109 5.19 -20.61 -18.15
CA GLY A 109 6.30 -19.73 -17.76
C GLY A 109 5.94 -18.25 -17.86
N MET A 110 5.22 -17.84 -18.92
CA MET A 110 4.71 -16.47 -19.06
C MET A 110 3.71 -16.11 -17.95
N GLU A 111 2.78 -16.99 -17.60
CA GLU A 111 1.84 -16.79 -16.49
C GLU A 111 2.57 -16.58 -15.16
N LYS A 112 3.60 -17.41 -14.90
CA LYS A 112 4.44 -17.27 -13.71
C LYS A 112 5.20 -15.95 -13.70
N LEU A 113 5.79 -15.57 -14.83
CA LEU A 113 6.60 -14.37 -14.98
C LEU A 113 5.76 -13.10 -14.78
N VAL A 114 4.60 -13.02 -15.43
CA VAL A 114 3.64 -11.91 -15.26
C VAL A 114 3.21 -11.76 -13.81
N LYS A 115 2.94 -12.88 -13.12
CA LYS A 115 2.50 -12.87 -11.72
C LYS A 115 3.57 -12.37 -10.76
N CYS A 116 4.86 -12.63 -11.01
CA CYS A 116 5.94 -12.21 -10.11
C CYS A 116 6.52 -10.83 -10.44
N THR A 117 6.16 -10.21 -11.56
CA THR A 117 6.73 -8.92 -12.00
C THR A 117 5.74 -7.76 -11.99
N SER A 118 4.45 -7.98 -11.67
CA SER A 118 3.45 -6.90 -11.56
C SER A 118 3.41 -5.98 -12.80
N VAL A 119 3.19 -6.57 -13.98
CA VAL A 119 3.16 -5.84 -15.27
C VAL A 119 1.90 -4.98 -15.48
N LEU A 120 0.94 -5.02 -14.56
CA LEU A 120 -0.27 -4.19 -14.61
C LEU A 120 -0.19 -3.11 -13.54
N THR A 121 -0.24 -1.86 -13.98
CA THR A 121 -0.28 -0.69 -13.11
C THR A 121 -1.70 -0.13 -13.11
N LYS A 122 -2.31 -0.04 -11.94
CA LYS A 122 -3.62 0.61 -11.77
C LYS A 122 -3.42 2.12 -11.69
N ALA A 123 -4.26 2.88 -12.37
CA ALA A 123 -4.29 4.33 -12.24
C ALA A 123 -4.71 4.69 -10.79
N PRO A 124 -4.13 5.75 -10.20
CA PRO A 124 -4.62 6.28 -8.95
C PRO A 124 -6.11 6.60 -9.03
N ALA A 125 -6.73 6.65 -7.86
CA ALA A 125 -8.10 7.08 -7.67
C ALA A 125 -8.39 8.38 -8.46
N GLY A 126 -9.39 8.37 -9.35
CA GLY A 126 -9.80 9.55 -10.12
C GLY A 126 -8.99 9.79 -11.39
N PHE A 127 -8.15 8.83 -11.78
CA PHE A 127 -7.34 8.92 -12.98
C PHE A 127 -7.60 7.79 -13.97
N LEU A 128 -7.30 8.07 -15.25
CA LEU A 128 -7.18 7.09 -16.31
C LEU A 128 -5.88 7.34 -17.06
N PHE A 129 -5.20 6.30 -17.53
CA PHE A 129 -4.09 6.46 -18.47
C PHE A 129 -4.63 6.79 -19.86
N SER A 130 -4.21 7.91 -20.44
CA SER A 130 -4.49 8.24 -21.85
C SER A 130 -3.73 7.30 -22.78
N LYS A 131 -4.39 6.91 -23.87
CA LYS A 131 -3.85 6.08 -24.94
C LYS A 131 -3.78 6.86 -26.23
N PRO A 132 -2.76 6.63 -27.08
CA PRO A 132 -2.63 7.27 -28.40
C PRO A 132 -3.84 7.11 -29.33
N SER A 133 -4.71 6.14 -29.05
CA SER A 133 -5.95 5.86 -29.80
C SER A 133 -7.14 6.72 -29.38
N SER A 134 -6.94 7.87 -28.72
CA SER A 134 -8.00 8.72 -28.15
C SER A 134 -8.96 7.97 -27.20
N ARG A 135 -8.39 7.06 -26.40
CA ARG A 135 -9.10 6.31 -25.35
C ARG A 135 -8.34 6.43 -24.05
N SER A 136 -9.00 6.21 -22.93
CA SER A 136 -8.35 6.16 -21.62
C SER A 136 -8.72 4.87 -20.89
N ALA A 137 -7.83 4.33 -20.06
CA ALA A 137 -8.10 3.14 -19.27
C ALA A 137 -7.55 3.26 -17.85
N ASN A 138 -8.21 2.63 -16.88
CA ASN A 138 -7.77 2.63 -15.49
C ASN A 138 -6.60 1.67 -15.20
N TYR A 139 -6.15 0.92 -16.21
CA TYR A 139 -4.95 0.08 -16.14
C TYR A 139 -4.01 0.33 -17.31
N PHE A 140 -2.72 0.33 -17.02
CA PHE A 140 -1.62 0.39 -17.97
C PHE A 140 -0.78 -0.90 -17.92
N ILE A 141 -0.31 -1.38 -19.07
CA ILE A 141 0.57 -2.55 -19.15
C ILE A 141 2.02 -2.07 -19.16
N ARG A 142 2.70 -2.18 -18.01
CA ARG A 142 4.12 -1.84 -17.84
C ARG A 142 5.01 -3.05 -18.15
N ALA A 143 5.17 -3.32 -19.45
CA ALA A 143 5.84 -4.52 -19.94
C ALA A 143 7.33 -4.62 -19.57
N GLU A 144 8.00 -3.48 -19.33
CA GLU A 144 9.41 -3.44 -18.88
C GLU A 144 9.65 -4.19 -17.57
N ASN A 145 8.62 -4.31 -16.72
CA ASN A 145 8.74 -5.04 -15.46
C ASN A 145 9.07 -6.54 -15.68
N LEU A 146 8.74 -7.10 -16.86
CA LEU A 146 9.14 -8.46 -17.22
C LEU A 146 10.67 -8.65 -17.22
N LEU A 147 11.44 -7.57 -17.37
CA LEU A 147 12.89 -7.58 -17.58
C LEU A 147 13.68 -7.33 -16.30
N SER A 148 13.08 -7.62 -15.14
CA SER A 148 13.71 -7.45 -13.82
C SER A 148 14.95 -8.32 -13.58
N GLU A 149 15.10 -9.43 -14.32
CA GLU A 149 16.22 -10.36 -14.22
C GLU A 149 16.67 -10.84 -15.60
N THR A 150 17.97 -11.16 -15.74
CA THR A 150 18.55 -11.64 -17.00
C THR A 150 17.88 -12.92 -17.51
N LEU A 151 17.54 -13.87 -16.62
CA LEU A 151 16.86 -15.12 -17.00
C LEU A 151 15.45 -14.88 -17.54
N HIS A 152 14.79 -13.78 -17.15
CA HIS A 152 13.49 -13.41 -17.70
C HIS A 152 13.63 -12.98 -19.17
N ALA A 153 14.63 -12.15 -19.48
CA ALA A 153 14.94 -11.76 -20.86
C ALA A 153 15.27 -12.98 -21.73
N HIS A 154 16.09 -13.91 -21.23
CA HIS A 154 16.39 -15.17 -21.92
C HIS A 154 15.13 -16.01 -22.18
N PHE A 155 14.24 -16.13 -21.19
CA PHE A 155 13.00 -16.90 -21.34
C PHE A 155 12.05 -16.26 -22.37
N LEU A 156 11.91 -14.93 -22.35
CA LEU A 156 11.11 -14.19 -23.32
C LEU A 156 11.69 -14.33 -24.74
N ALA A 157 13.01 -14.29 -24.87
CA ALA A 157 13.67 -14.56 -26.14
C ALA A 157 13.40 -15.99 -26.63
N PHE A 158 13.56 -17.00 -25.75
CA PHE A 158 13.20 -18.40 -26.05
C PHE A 158 11.74 -18.52 -26.54
N ALA A 159 10.79 -17.88 -25.85
CA ALA A 159 9.38 -17.86 -26.23
C ALA A 159 9.13 -17.20 -27.60
N SER A 160 10.03 -16.29 -28.01
CA SER A 160 9.96 -15.51 -29.25
C SER A 160 10.75 -16.14 -30.41
N LEU A 161 11.66 -17.10 -30.18
CA LEU A 161 12.47 -17.73 -31.24
C LEU A 161 11.63 -18.38 -32.35
N LYS A 162 10.46 -18.94 -32.01
CA LYS A 162 9.53 -19.53 -32.99
C LYS A 162 9.10 -18.55 -34.07
N MET A 163 9.15 -17.25 -33.78
CA MET A 163 8.77 -16.20 -34.70
C MET A 163 9.73 -16.07 -35.87
N LEU A 164 11.00 -16.41 -35.69
CA LEU A 164 11.98 -16.40 -36.78
C LEU A 164 11.56 -17.35 -37.89
N LYS A 165 11.10 -18.55 -37.50
CA LYS A 165 10.56 -19.55 -38.42
C LYS A 165 9.23 -19.12 -39.04
N GLN A 166 8.35 -18.49 -38.26
CA GLN A 166 7.04 -18.00 -38.76
C GLN A 166 7.19 -16.81 -39.71
N ALA A 167 8.19 -15.96 -39.49
CA ALA A 167 8.51 -14.80 -40.32
C ALA A 167 9.07 -15.21 -41.69
N ALA A 168 9.76 -16.35 -41.77
CA ALA A 168 10.23 -16.93 -43.02
C ALA A 168 9.05 -17.49 -43.83
N THR A 169 8.90 -17.04 -45.07
CA THR A 169 7.87 -17.47 -46.03
C THR A 169 8.55 -17.89 -47.33
N SER A 170 7.80 -18.43 -48.29
CA SER A 170 8.36 -18.77 -49.61
C SER A 170 9.00 -17.59 -50.34
N THR A 171 8.59 -16.36 -50.02
CA THR A 171 9.07 -15.12 -50.66
C THR A 171 10.05 -14.31 -49.80
N LEU A 172 10.17 -14.59 -48.50
CA LEU A 172 11.03 -13.83 -47.57
C LEU A 172 11.81 -14.81 -46.67
N GLY A 173 13.14 -14.68 -46.63
CA GLY A 173 14.00 -15.45 -45.72
C GLY A 173 13.85 -15.05 -44.24
N GLU A 174 14.63 -15.62 -43.33
CA GLU A 174 14.61 -15.19 -41.92
C GLU A 174 14.95 -13.69 -41.77
N PRO A 175 14.37 -12.99 -40.78
CA PRO A 175 14.63 -11.56 -40.55
C PRO A 175 16.08 -11.31 -40.13
N ASP A 176 16.71 -10.31 -40.74
CA ASP A 176 18.04 -9.81 -40.35
C ASP A 176 17.98 -8.58 -39.40
N THR A 177 16.78 -8.02 -39.24
CA THR A 177 16.55 -6.80 -38.49
C THR A 177 15.40 -7.00 -37.51
N ILE A 178 15.59 -6.57 -36.26
CA ILE A 178 14.51 -6.45 -35.26
C ILE A 178 14.19 -4.97 -35.03
N TYR A 179 12.91 -4.61 -35.16
CA TYR A 179 12.38 -3.34 -34.69
C TYR A 179 11.65 -3.52 -33.36
N LEU A 180 11.99 -2.68 -32.39
CA LEU A 180 11.41 -2.63 -31.06
C LEU A 180 10.59 -1.34 -30.91
N ASP A 181 9.40 -1.44 -30.32
CA ASP A 181 8.60 -0.25 -29.99
C ASP A 181 9.25 0.60 -28.88
N THR A 182 10.02 -0.05 -28.01
CA THR A 182 10.81 0.57 -26.94
C THR A 182 12.19 -0.08 -26.80
N MET A 183 13.22 0.73 -26.55
CA MET A 183 14.56 0.23 -26.20
C MET A 183 14.62 -0.50 -24.85
N ALA A 184 13.60 -0.39 -24.00
CA ALA A 184 13.50 -1.23 -22.81
C ALA A 184 13.55 -2.74 -23.16
N PHE A 185 13.08 -3.13 -24.36
CA PHE A 185 13.04 -4.52 -24.82
C PHE A 185 14.33 -5.00 -25.53
N LEU A 186 15.37 -4.16 -25.58
CA LEU A 186 16.68 -4.54 -26.13
C LEU A 186 17.24 -5.86 -25.56
N PRO A 187 17.12 -6.18 -24.25
CA PRO A 187 17.61 -7.44 -23.71
C PRO A 187 17.01 -8.70 -24.37
N ILE A 188 15.76 -8.64 -24.84
CA ILE A 188 15.12 -9.77 -25.54
C ILE A 188 15.75 -9.95 -26.92
N ALA A 189 15.91 -8.86 -27.68
CA ALA A 189 16.50 -8.92 -29.02
C ALA A 189 17.97 -9.39 -28.98
N LEU A 190 18.76 -8.89 -28.03
CA LEU A 190 20.14 -9.35 -27.80
C LEU A 190 20.17 -10.83 -27.38
N SER A 191 19.23 -11.28 -26.55
CA SER A 191 19.13 -12.69 -26.17
C SER A 191 18.78 -13.58 -27.35
N MET A 192 17.90 -13.13 -28.27
CA MET A 192 17.61 -13.85 -29.51
C MET A 192 18.85 -13.96 -30.41
N GLN A 193 19.62 -12.87 -30.57
CA GLN A 193 20.91 -12.89 -31.26
C GLN A 193 21.88 -13.88 -30.62
N LEU A 194 21.97 -13.90 -29.29
CA LEU A 194 22.84 -14.81 -28.55
C LEU A 194 22.44 -16.27 -28.78
N TYR A 195 21.14 -16.62 -28.73
CA TYR A 195 20.67 -17.95 -29.09
C TYR A 195 21.07 -18.32 -30.52
N GLN A 196 20.81 -17.45 -31.49
CA GLN A 196 21.16 -17.68 -32.89
C GLN A 196 22.66 -17.93 -33.10
N ALA A 197 23.51 -17.14 -32.44
CA ALA A 197 24.96 -17.34 -32.47
C ALA A 197 25.36 -18.70 -31.88
N ARG A 198 24.75 -19.13 -30.77
CA ARG A 198 24.98 -20.45 -30.15
C ARG A 198 24.57 -21.61 -31.05
N PHE A 199 23.54 -21.43 -31.86
CA PHE A 199 23.12 -22.42 -32.88
C PHE A 199 23.87 -22.29 -34.20
N GLY A 200 24.88 -21.41 -34.31
CA GLY A 200 25.69 -21.21 -35.52
C GLY A 200 24.93 -20.56 -36.68
N LYS A 201 23.85 -19.83 -36.39
CA LYS A 201 22.98 -19.16 -37.39
C LYS A 201 22.65 -17.71 -37.01
N PRO A 202 23.63 -16.80 -36.88
CA PRO A 202 23.40 -15.41 -36.51
C PRO A 202 22.76 -14.64 -37.68
N THR A 203 21.43 -14.73 -37.82
CA THR A 203 20.70 -14.07 -38.90
C THR A 203 20.40 -12.61 -38.58
N ILE A 204 20.12 -12.28 -37.32
CA ILE A 204 19.83 -10.90 -36.89
C ILE A 204 21.13 -10.09 -36.77
N GLN A 205 21.29 -9.09 -37.64
CA GLN A 205 22.42 -8.18 -37.69
C GLN A 205 22.11 -6.82 -37.06
N THR A 206 20.86 -6.37 -37.15
CA THR A 206 20.48 -5.00 -36.77
C THR A 206 19.31 -5.00 -35.78
N ILE A 207 19.40 -4.18 -34.72
CA ILE A 207 18.30 -3.92 -33.79
C ILE A 207 18.03 -2.42 -33.78
N ARG A 208 16.77 -2.01 -33.91
CA ARG A 208 16.37 -0.60 -33.98
C ARG A 208 15.15 -0.31 -33.11
N SER A 209 15.09 0.89 -32.54
CA SER A 209 13.85 1.44 -31.98
C SER A 209 13.03 2.09 -33.09
N PHE A 210 11.71 1.94 -33.02
CA PHE A 210 10.79 2.79 -33.80
C PHE A 210 9.97 3.73 -32.91
N HIS A 211 10.30 3.85 -31.62
CA HIS A 211 9.68 4.82 -30.70
C HIS A 211 8.13 4.75 -30.71
N SER A 212 7.60 3.53 -30.76
CA SER A 212 6.16 3.24 -30.71
C SER A 212 5.34 4.03 -31.74
N HIS A 213 4.21 4.63 -31.33
CA HIS A 213 3.32 5.39 -32.21
C HIS A 213 3.97 6.64 -32.81
N GLU A 214 4.98 7.23 -32.16
CA GLU A 214 5.61 8.47 -32.62
C GLU A 214 6.48 8.25 -33.85
N GLY A 215 7.35 7.24 -33.84
CA GLY A 215 8.25 6.98 -34.99
C GLY A 215 7.57 6.37 -36.21
N LEU A 216 6.26 6.08 -36.16
CA LEU A 216 5.46 5.69 -37.32
C LEU A 216 4.75 6.89 -37.98
N LYS A 217 4.83 8.10 -37.41
CA LYS A 217 4.24 9.31 -38.00
C LYS A 217 5.00 9.78 -39.24
N ASP A 218 6.31 9.55 -39.28
CA ASP A 218 7.21 10.01 -40.35
C ASP A 218 7.20 9.10 -41.59
N GLY A 219 6.32 8.10 -41.63
CA GLY A 219 6.14 7.19 -42.76
C GLY A 219 6.91 5.86 -42.62
N ARG A 220 7.23 5.26 -43.76
CA ARG A 220 7.78 3.89 -43.83
C ARG A 220 9.23 3.84 -43.36
N LEU A 221 9.52 2.88 -42.49
CA LEU A 221 10.85 2.68 -41.93
C LEU A 221 11.74 1.83 -42.84
N PRO A 222 13.07 2.05 -42.85
CA PRO A 222 14.01 1.29 -43.69
C PRO A 222 13.94 -0.22 -43.43
N GLY A 223 13.73 -1.01 -44.49
CA GLY A 223 13.71 -2.48 -44.41
C GLY A 223 12.54 -3.07 -43.60
N ALA A 224 11.60 -2.26 -43.11
CA ALA A 224 10.62 -2.69 -42.12
C ALA A 224 9.64 -3.77 -42.57
N SER A 225 9.36 -3.89 -43.88
CA SER A 225 8.55 -4.99 -44.42
C SER A 225 9.22 -6.36 -44.32
N ALA A 226 10.56 -6.39 -44.25
CA ALA A 226 11.36 -7.59 -44.08
C ALA A 226 11.97 -7.70 -42.66
N ALA A 227 11.62 -6.82 -41.74
CA ALA A 227 12.10 -6.90 -40.36
C ALA A 227 11.11 -7.64 -39.46
N LEU A 228 11.60 -8.21 -38.35
CA LEU A 228 10.76 -8.67 -37.25
C LEU A 228 10.41 -7.47 -36.35
N CYS A 229 9.13 -7.19 -36.16
CA CYS A 229 8.66 -6.17 -35.22
C CYS A 229 8.24 -6.83 -33.90
N LEU A 230 8.86 -6.42 -32.79
CA LEU A 230 8.47 -6.82 -31.45
C LEU A 230 7.88 -5.61 -30.72
N ILE A 231 6.60 -5.70 -30.38
CA ILE A 231 5.87 -4.72 -29.60
C ILE A 231 5.79 -5.20 -28.15
N SER A 232 6.24 -4.38 -27.21
CA SER A 232 6.29 -4.69 -25.78
C SER A 232 4.91 -4.99 -25.20
N ALA A 233 3.95 -4.10 -25.40
CA ALA A 233 2.56 -4.32 -25.03
C ALA A 233 1.59 -3.51 -25.89
N SER A 234 0.39 -4.06 -26.08
CA SER A 234 -0.70 -3.31 -26.69
C SER A 234 -2.03 -3.88 -26.22
N SER A 235 -2.88 -3.04 -25.61
CA SER A 235 -4.16 -3.49 -25.04
C SER A 235 -5.04 -4.23 -26.05
N THR A 236 -5.07 -3.74 -27.30
CA THR A 236 -5.90 -4.27 -28.40
C THR A 236 -5.10 -4.47 -29.69
N CYS A 237 -3.77 -4.56 -29.62
CA CYS A 237 -2.88 -4.70 -30.78
C CYS A 237 -2.89 -3.53 -31.79
N GLY A 238 -3.39 -2.34 -31.43
CA GLY A 238 -3.48 -1.20 -32.35
C GLY A 238 -2.15 -0.71 -32.92
N LEU A 239 -1.04 -0.88 -32.18
CA LEU A 239 0.29 -0.54 -32.69
C LEU A 239 0.76 -1.53 -33.78
N ALA A 240 0.36 -2.80 -33.69
CA ALA A 240 0.65 -3.78 -34.73
C ALA A 240 -0.13 -3.46 -36.01
N ASP A 241 -1.40 -3.06 -35.87
CA ASP A 241 -2.22 -2.61 -37.00
C ASP A 241 -1.58 -1.41 -37.70
N GLN A 242 -1.11 -0.43 -36.93
CA GLN A 242 -0.41 0.73 -37.47
C GLN A 242 0.90 0.35 -38.16
N TRP A 243 1.70 -0.53 -37.55
CA TRP A 243 2.95 -1.03 -38.13
C TRP A 243 2.73 -1.65 -39.51
N ILE A 244 1.73 -2.53 -39.64
CA ILE A 244 1.41 -3.19 -40.92
C ILE A 244 0.95 -2.17 -41.95
N ARG A 245 0.04 -1.26 -41.57
CA ARG A 245 -0.46 -0.22 -42.50
C ARG A 245 0.66 0.65 -43.03
N VAL A 246 1.57 1.11 -42.17
CA VAL A 246 2.65 2.03 -42.54
C VAL A 246 3.77 1.32 -43.30
N ASN A 247 4.17 0.13 -42.85
CA ASN A 247 5.36 -0.55 -43.38
C ASN A 247 5.08 -1.62 -44.42
N SER A 248 3.80 -1.97 -44.65
CA SER A 248 3.39 -3.09 -45.52
C SER A 248 4.07 -4.42 -45.12
N ALA A 249 4.25 -4.63 -43.82
CA ALA A 249 4.85 -5.86 -43.28
C ALA A 249 3.82 -6.99 -43.21
N PRO A 250 4.21 -8.26 -43.41
CA PRO A 250 3.29 -9.39 -43.21
C PRO A 250 3.01 -9.60 -41.71
N PRO A 251 1.78 -10.00 -41.31
CA PRO A 251 1.45 -10.28 -39.91
C PRO A 251 2.34 -11.30 -39.20
N SER A 252 2.91 -12.24 -39.95
CA SER A 252 3.85 -13.23 -39.42
C SER A 252 5.17 -12.63 -38.91
N ARG A 253 5.45 -11.36 -39.24
CA ARG A 253 6.62 -10.60 -38.78
C ARG A 253 6.33 -9.63 -37.65
N VAL A 254 5.13 -9.64 -37.07
CA VAL A 254 4.78 -8.74 -35.98
C VAL A 254 4.40 -9.56 -34.75
N ALA A 255 5.01 -9.26 -33.60
CA ALA A 255 4.58 -9.75 -32.30
C ALA A 255 4.13 -8.63 -31.39
N THR A 256 3.18 -8.95 -30.52
CA THR A 256 2.93 -8.21 -29.29
C THR A 256 3.17 -9.12 -28.10
N VAL A 257 4.08 -8.75 -27.20
CA VAL A 257 4.47 -9.61 -26.08
C VAL A 257 3.33 -9.74 -25.06
N LEU A 258 2.73 -8.61 -24.65
CA LEU A 258 1.58 -8.60 -23.74
C LEU A 258 0.35 -7.90 -24.36
N SER A 259 -0.81 -8.54 -24.28
CA SER A 259 -2.08 -7.94 -24.72
C SER A 259 -3.27 -8.43 -23.89
N PHE A 260 -4.36 -7.67 -23.84
CA PHE A 260 -5.65 -8.19 -23.37
C PHE A 260 -6.44 -8.90 -24.50
N SER A 261 -5.99 -8.77 -25.75
CA SER A 261 -6.58 -9.49 -26.87
C SER A 261 -6.18 -10.96 -26.83
N LYS A 262 -7.16 -11.85 -27.09
CA LYS A 262 -6.91 -13.30 -27.19
C LYS A 262 -6.32 -13.70 -28.54
N LYS A 263 -6.63 -12.94 -29.59
CA LYS A 263 -6.20 -13.16 -30.98
C LYS A 263 -6.05 -11.83 -31.70
N SER A 264 -5.24 -11.81 -32.75
CA SER A 264 -5.08 -10.70 -33.69
C SER A 264 -4.81 -11.29 -35.08
N GLU A 265 -5.33 -10.64 -36.13
CA GLU A 265 -5.02 -11.00 -37.52
C GLU A 265 -3.68 -10.39 -37.97
N ASN A 266 -3.22 -9.37 -37.25
CA ASN A 266 -2.11 -8.49 -37.61
C ASN A 266 -0.84 -8.77 -36.81
N CYS A 267 -0.89 -9.60 -35.76
CA CYS A 267 0.31 -9.99 -35.04
C CYS A 267 0.14 -11.30 -34.27
N THR A 268 1.28 -11.92 -33.94
CA THR A 268 1.34 -12.98 -32.96
C THR A 268 1.34 -12.41 -31.55
N ILE A 269 0.40 -12.83 -30.71
CA ILE A 269 0.37 -12.46 -29.29
C ILE A 269 1.17 -13.50 -28.50
N VAL A 270 2.23 -13.08 -27.81
CA VAL A 270 3.08 -14.01 -27.03
C VAL A 270 2.36 -14.46 -25.77
N HIS A 271 1.72 -13.53 -25.06
CA HIS A 271 0.91 -13.82 -23.88
C HIS A 271 -0.31 -12.90 -23.75
N THR A 272 -1.46 -13.50 -23.44
CA THR A 272 -2.71 -12.77 -23.18
C THR A 272 -2.89 -12.59 -21.67
N LEU A 273 -3.00 -11.34 -21.22
CA LEU A 273 -3.30 -10.97 -19.85
C LEU A 273 -4.80 -11.12 -19.55
N GLU A 274 -5.11 -11.53 -18.33
CA GLU A 274 -6.48 -11.47 -17.81
C GLU A 274 -6.85 -10.02 -17.46
N ARG A 275 -8.09 -9.61 -17.76
CA ARG A 275 -8.59 -8.30 -17.38
C ARG A 275 -8.99 -8.32 -15.90
N PRO A 276 -8.55 -7.35 -15.09
CA PRO A 276 -9.08 -7.12 -13.75
C PRO A 276 -10.61 -6.97 -13.75
N GLN A 277 -11.28 -7.35 -12.65
CA GLN A 277 -12.74 -7.28 -12.55
C GLN A 277 -13.28 -5.84 -12.68
N ASP A 278 -12.49 -4.87 -12.24
CA ASP A 278 -12.77 -3.44 -12.30
C ASP A 278 -12.17 -2.76 -13.54
N PHE A 279 -11.73 -3.51 -14.56
CA PHE A 279 -11.13 -2.93 -15.76
C PHE A 279 -12.13 -2.05 -16.53
N GLU A 280 -11.74 -0.80 -16.77
CA GLU A 280 -12.53 0.22 -17.44
C GLU A 280 -11.74 0.85 -18.59
N MET A 281 -12.40 1.06 -19.73
CA MET A 281 -11.83 1.77 -20.88
C MET A 281 -12.91 2.65 -21.51
N LEU A 282 -12.62 3.95 -21.58
CA LEU A 282 -13.56 4.98 -22.04
C LEU A 282 -12.99 5.70 -23.27
N ALA A 283 -13.87 6.29 -24.08
CA ALA A 283 -13.43 7.27 -25.07
C ALA A 283 -12.98 8.56 -24.35
N GLU A 284 -11.99 9.29 -24.88
CA GLU A 284 -11.58 10.58 -24.30
C GLU A 284 -12.74 11.61 -24.27
N SER A 285 -13.73 11.48 -25.14
CA SER A 285 -14.95 12.31 -25.10
C SER A 285 -15.88 12.00 -23.92
N GLU A 286 -15.71 10.85 -23.27
CA GLU A 286 -16.53 10.38 -22.14
C GLU A 286 -15.84 10.59 -20.79
N THR A 287 -14.60 11.10 -20.78
CA THR A 287 -13.91 11.45 -19.54
C THR A 287 -14.50 12.74 -18.96
N SER A 288 -15.22 12.64 -17.86
CA SER A 288 -15.73 13.81 -17.12
C SER A 288 -14.59 14.63 -16.49
N GLU A 289 -14.81 15.90 -16.18
CA GLU A 289 -13.89 16.72 -15.36
C GLU A 289 -13.43 16.05 -14.05
N ALA A 290 -14.22 15.11 -13.51
CA ALA A 290 -13.88 14.35 -12.31
C ALA A 290 -12.84 13.22 -12.50
N ARG A 291 -12.46 12.89 -13.75
CA ARG A 291 -11.46 11.85 -14.06
C ARG A 291 -10.37 12.42 -14.96
N GLN A 292 -9.23 12.75 -14.36
CA GLN A 292 -8.08 13.31 -15.07
C GLN A 292 -7.31 12.21 -15.83
N THR A 293 -6.70 12.57 -16.95
CA THR A 293 -5.91 11.62 -17.74
C THR A 293 -4.42 11.75 -17.44
N ILE A 294 -3.79 10.65 -17.02
CA ILE A 294 -2.34 10.54 -16.96
C ILE A 294 -1.84 10.27 -18.37
N ARG A 295 -1.03 11.18 -18.90
CA ARG A 295 -0.33 10.93 -20.16
C ARG A 295 0.93 10.11 -19.87
N ILE A 296 1.19 9.16 -20.74
CA ILE A 296 2.37 8.32 -20.70
C ILE A 296 3.27 8.79 -21.84
N HIS A 297 4.39 9.39 -21.49
CA HIS A 297 5.31 10.03 -22.43
C HIS A 297 6.61 9.24 -22.62
N GLY A 298 7.15 9.36 -23.84
CA GLY A 298 8.45 8.82 -24.24
C GLY A 298 8.46 7.31 -24.49
N GLU A 299 9.54 6.82 -25.09
CA GLU A 299 9.73 5.40 -25.42
C GLU A 299 9.75 4.47 -24.19
N ARG A 300 9.99 5.02 -22.99
CA ARG A 300 9.96 4.26 -21.72
C ARG A 300 8.60 4.29 -21.03
N PHE A 301 7.61 4.93 -21.64
CA PHE A 301 6.27 4.99 -21.11
C PHE A 301 6.20 5.51 -19.66
N ILE A 302 6.82 6.66 -19.40
CA ILE A 302 6.83 7.31 -18.08
C ILE A 302 5.55 8.13 -17.93
N ALA A 303 4.85 7.97 -16.81
CA ALA A 303 3.66 8.75 -16.49
C ALA A 303 4.03 10.20 -16.15
N GLU A 304 3.31 11.16 -16.74
CA GLU A 304 3.41 12.58 -16.42
C GLU A 304 2.83 12.85 -15.02
N HIS A 305 3.51 13.66 -14.20
CA HIS A 305 2.94 14.13 -12.95
C HIS A 305 1.75 15.02 -13.26
N THR A 306 0.60 14.70 -12.66
CA THR A 306 -0.59 15.52 -12.80
C THR A 306 -0.48 16.72 -11.87
N GLU A 307 -1.12 17.83 -12.23
CA GLU A 307 -1.24 19.01 -11.38
C GLU A 307 -1.70 18.65 -9.97
N THR A 308 -1.08 19.30 -8.99
CA THR A 308 -1.44 19.18 -7.58
C THR A 308 -2.88 19.59 -7.34
N ARG A 309 -3.64 18.71 -6.69
CA ARG A 309 -5.04 18.95 -6.36
C ARG A 309 -5.15 19.54 -4.96
N LEU A 310 -5.92 20.62 -4.84
CA LEU A 310 -6.36 21.12 -3.53
C LEU A 310 -7.68 20.48 -3.13
N LEU A 311 -7.78 20.04 -1.88
CA LEU A 311 -8.98 19.46 -1.32
C LEU A 311 -9.55 20.32 -0.20
N ASN A 312 -10.83 20.68 -0.31
CA ASN A 312 -11.62 21.23 0.79
C ASN A 312 -12.34 20.10 1.53
N ILE A 313 -12.31 20.11 2.86
CA ILE A 313 -13.06 19.16 3.69
C ILE A 313 -14.51 19.64 3.85
N SER A 314 -15.44 18.78 3.44
CA SER A 314 -16.91 18.98 3.41
C SER A 314 -17.66 17.83 4.09
N MET A 315 -18.99 17.95 4.18
CA MET A 315 -19.91 16.91 4.67
C MET A 315 -19.77 15.55 3.98
N ASP A 316 -19.23 15.52 2.75
CA ASP A 316 -19.00 14.26 2.02
C ASP A 316 -17.89 13.40 2.63
N HIS A 317 -17.04 13.98 3.49
CA HIS A 317 -15.88 13.30 4.07
C HIS A 317 -16.17 12.70 5.46
N LEU A 318 -17.39 12.88 5.97
CA LEU A 318 -17.75 12.44 7.31
C LEU A 318 -17.92 10.91 7.32
N PRO A 319 -17.39 10.22 8.35
CA PRO A 319 -17.77 8.84 8.64
C PRO A 319 -19.29 8.72 8.85
N ASP A 320 -19.90 7.61 8.40
CA ASP A 320 -21.36 7.43 8.47
C ASP A 320 -21.91 7.51 9.90
N ASP A 321 -21.15 7.02 10.88
CA ASP A 321 -21.54 6.95 12.29
C ASP A 321 -20.97 8.10 13.14
N LEU A 322 -20.34 9.10 12.52
CA LEU A 322 -19.66 10.20 13.22
C LEU A 322 -20.58 10.88 14.24
N GLN A 323 -21.81 11.21 13.85
CA GLN A 323 -22.77 11.91 14.72
C GLN A 323 -23.03 11.12 16.01
N VAL A 324 -23.44 9.86 15.83
CA VAL A 324 -23.80 8.97 16.95
C VAL A 324 -22.60 8.74 17.87
N LYS A 325 -21.40 8.60 17.31
CA LYS A 325 -20.18 8.43 18.11
C LYS A 325 -19.77 9.70 18.82
N PHE A 326 -19.81 10.85 18.15
CA PHE A 326 -19.46 12.14 18.75
C PHE A 326 -20.32 12.43 19.98
N ASP A 327 -21.65 12.29 19.86
CA ASP A 327 -22.59 12.44 20.97
C ASP A 327 -22.27 11.48 22.13
N SER A 328 -21.70 10.31 21.82
CA SER A 328 -21.35 9.30 22.82
C SER A 328 -20.12 9.66 23.67
N PHE A 329 -19.24 10.56 23.22
CA PHE A 329 -17.99 10.87 23.93
C PHE A 329 -17.78 12.35 24.28
N ILE A 330 -18.47 13.28 23.61
CA ILE A 330 -18.27 14.72 23.77
C ILE A 330 -18.36 15.16 25.25
N GLY A 331 -17.30 15.81 25.75
CA GLY A 331 -17.25 16.36 27.10
C GLY A 331 -17.19 15.34 28.24
N LYS A 332 -17.04 14.04 27.92
CA LYS A 332 -16.92 12.97 28.93
C LYS A 332 -15.48 12.76 29.40
N GLY A 333 -14.51 13.43 28.78
CA GLY A 333 -13.10 13.34 29.16
C GLY A 333 -12.54 11.92 29.04
N LEU A 334 -12.95 11.21 27.97
CA LEU A 334 -12.59 9.81 27.71
C LEU A 334 -11.22 9.64 27.06
N PHE A 335 -10.63 10.70 26.51
CA PHE A 335 -9.46 10.60 25.65
C PHE A 335 -8.28 11.40 26.15
N ARG A 336 -7.08 10.94 25.78
CA ARG A 336 -5.81 11.64 25.97
C ARG A 336 -4.97 11.55 24.70
N CYS A 337 -4.19 12.57 24.41
CA CYS A 337 -3.22 12.55 23.32
C CYS A 337 -1.81 12.20 23.85
N VAL A 338 -0.93 11.70 22.97
CA VAL A 338 0.52 11.58 23.25
C VAL A 338 0.85 10.66 24.43
N THR A 339 0.01 9.67 24.73
CA THR A 339 0.25 8.73 25.84
C THR A 339 1.40 7.77 25.51
N PRO A 340 2.38 7.55 26.41
CA PRO A 340 3.47 6.62 26.17
C PRO A 340 2.98 5.17 26.06
N ILE A 341 3.62 4.37 25.21
CA ILE A 341 3.42 2.93 25.18
C ILE A 341 4.40 2.31 26.18
N GLN A 342 3.89 1.47 27.10
CA GLN A 342 4.73 0.79 28.08
C GLN A 342 5.90 0.06 27.41
N GLY A 343 7.12 0.31 27.90
CA GLY A 343 8.34 -0.35 27.43
C GLY A 343 8.88 0.12 26.07
N GLY A 344 8.45 1.27 25.55
CA GLY A 344 9.01 1.83 24.31
C GLY A 344 8.97 3.36 24.22
N GLU A 345 9.77 3.90 23.30
CA GLU A 345 9.84 5.36 23.03
C GLU A 345 8.64 5.89 22.24
N ARG A 346 7.79 5.00 21.73
CA ARG A 346 6.64 5.36 20.88
C ARG A 346 5.46 5.84 21.72
N ARG A 347 4.74 6.83 21.20
CA ARG A 347 3.54 7.40 21.82
C ARG A 347 2.30 7.16 20.97
N ARG A 348 1.16 7.00 21.63
CA ARG A 348 -0.16 6.90 21.02
C ARG A 348 -0.66 8.27 20.63
N THR A 349 -1.22 8.40 19.44
CA THR A 349 -1.81 9.66 18.98
C THR A 349 -3.03 10.02 19.81
N VAL A 350 -3.96 9.07 19.96
CA VAL A 350 -5.10 9.17 20.87
C VAL A 350 -5.18 7.87 21.66
N HIS A 351 -5.42 7.99 22.96
CA HIS A 351 -5.63 6.90 23.89
C HIS A 351 -6.97 7.08 24.59
N VAL A 352 -7.73 6.00 24.76
CA VAL A 352 -8.96 6.01 25.54
C VAL A 352 -8.68 5.59 26.98
N ASP A 353 -9.27 6.32 27.92
CA ASP A 353 -9.33 5.99 29.34
C ASP A 353 -10.30 4.82 29.52
N LYS A 354 -9.75 3.61 29.70
CA LYS A 354 -10.51 2.35 29.66
C LYS A 354 -11.56 2.32 30.76
N GLU A 355 -11.18 2.73 31.97
CA GLU A 355 -12.02 2.77 33.16
C GLU A 355 -13.19 3.74 32.96
N LYS A 356 -12.93 4.97 32.48
CA LYS A 356 -14.02 5.92 32.21
C LYS A 356 -14.94 5.44 31.09
N LEU A 357 -14.41 4.82 30.04
CA LEU A 357 -15.21 4.32 28.91
C LEU A 357 -16.25 3.31 29.38
N VAL A 358 -15.82 2.30 30.15
CA VAL A 358 -16.70 1.22 30.60
C VAL A 358 -17.75 1.69 31.60
N GLU A 359 -17.49 2.81 32.30
CA GLU A 359 -18.48 3.41 33.19
C GLU A 359 -19.60 4.16 32.49
N THR A 360 -19.45 4.54 31.22
CA THR A 360 -20.47 5.34 30.52
C THR A 360 -21.77 4.56 30.30
N ASP A 361 -22.91 5.21 30.50
CA ASP A 361 -24.24 4.57 30.34
C ASP A 361 -24.47 4.01 28.94
N GLY A 362 -24.00 4.72 27.91
CA GLY A 362 -24.06 4.28 26.52
C GLY A 362 -23.29 2.99 26.29
N PHE A 363 -22.09 2.88 26.88
CA PHE A 363 -21.30 1.66 26.82
C PHE A 363 -21.96 0.51 27.58
N LYS A 364 -22.39 0.72 28.84
CA LYS A 364 -23.05 -0.30 29.66
C LYS A 364 -24.30 -0.88 28.98
N THR A 365 -25.11 0.01 28.39
CA THR A 365 -26.31 -0.38 27.63
C THR A 365 -25.95 -1.20 26.40
N TRP A 366 -24.95 -0.76 25.63
CA TRP A 366 -24.45 -1.50 24.47
C TRP A 366 -23.86 -2.85 24.84
N PHE A 367 -23.07 -2.93 25.92
CA PHE A 367 -22.41 -4.15 26.36
C PHE A 367 -23.43 -5.20 26.78
N LYS A 368 -24.42 -4.83 27.60
CA LYS A 368 -25.54 -5.71 27.96
C LYS A 368 -26.33 -6.18 26.73
N LYS A 369 -26.62 -5.28 25.80
CA LYS A 369 -27.29 -5.62 24.54
C LYS A 369 -26.45 -6.59 23.68
N CYS A 370 -25.12 -6.39 23.63
CA CYS A 370 -24.21 -7.28 22.93
C CYS A 370 -24.21 -8.68 23.55
N LEU A 371 -24.19 -8.76 24.89
CA LEU A 371 -24.27 -10.03 25.60
C LEU A 371 -25.61 -10.73 25.31
N ASP A 372 -26.73 -10.00 25.36
CA ASP A 372 -28.07 -10.53 25.09
C ASP A 372 -28.21 -11.10 23.66
N GLN A 373 -27.67 -10.38 22.67
CA GLN A 373 -27.89 -10.70 21.26
C GLN A 373 -26.90 -11.72 20.69
N GLU A 374 -25.67 -11.77 21.22
CA GLU A 374 -24.57 -12.49 20.58
C GLU A 374 -23.94 -13.58 21.47
N SER A 375 -24.22 -13.60 22.79
CA SER A 375 -23.62 -14.61 23.68
C SER A 375 -24.19 -16.00 23.40
N PRO A 376 -23.35 -16.99 23.10
CA PRO A 376 -23.82 -18.36 22.92
C PRO A 376 -24.27 -18.97 24.25
N ALA A 377 -25.37 -19.73 24.24
CA ALA A 377 -25.82 -20.49 25.42
C ALA A 377 -24.79 -21.54 25.88
N SER A 378 -23.88 -21.96 25.01
CA SER A 378 -22.80 -22.89 25.32
C SER A 378 -21.54 -22.21 25.88
N THR A 379 -21.60 -20.93 26.27
CA THR A 379 -20.44 -20.21 26.82
C THR A 379 -19.93 -20.88 28.09
N LYS A 380 -18.64 -21.20 28.11
CA LYS A 380 -17.94 -21.84 29.24
C LYS A 380 -16.83 -21.00 29.84
N LEU A 381 -16.23 -20.11 29.05
CA LEU A 381 -15.07 -19.34 29.45
C LEU A 381 -15.17 -17.90 28.96
N ILE A 382 -14.81 -16.95 29.82
CA ILE A 382 -14.60 -15.55 29.50
C ILE A 382 -13.11 -15.25 29.65
N ILE A 383 -12.45 -14.84 28.56
CA ILE A 383 -11.03 -14.45 28.57
C ILE A 383 -10.96 -12.93 28.51
N HIS A 384 -10.18 -12.30 29.38
CA HIS A 384 -10.00 -10.85 29.38
C HIS A 384 -8.56 -10.40 29.21
N ASP A 385 -8.37 -9.20 28.69
CA ASP A 385 -7.05 -8.53 28.72
C ASP A 385 -6.63 -8.27 30.18
N LYS A 386 -5.31 -8.20 30.42
CA LYS A 386 -4.74 -7.94 31.74
C LYS A 386 -4.76 -6.44 32.05
N ASP A 387 -5.96 -5.91 32.25
CA ASP A 387 -6.18 -4.57 32.78
C ASP A 387 -7.45 -4.51 33.63
N PRO A 388 -7.53 -3.58 34.61
CA PRO A 388 -8.65 -3.50 35.54
C PRO A 388 -10.02 -3.33 34.86
N ALA A 389 -10.10 -2.53 33.79
CA ALA A 389 -11.35 -2.30 33.09
C ALA A 389 -11.82 -3.57 32.35
N SER A 390 -10.92 -4.27 31.65
CA SER A 390 -11.24 -5.53 30.97
C SER A 390 -11.64 -6.63 31.94
N GLU A 391 -10.98 -6.73 33.10
CA GLU A 391 -11.37 -7.65 34.16
C GLU A 391 -12.76 -7.33 34.73
N LYS A 392 -13.06 -6.04 34.93
CA LYS A 392 -14.38 -5.59 35.36
C LYS A 392 -15.46 -6.02 34.36
N LEU A 393 -15.24 -5.80 33.06
CA LEU A 393 -16.17 -6.23 32.03
C LEU A 393 -16.38 -7.76 32.01
N ALA A 394 -15.33 -8.54 32.23
CA ALA A 394 -15.44 -9.99 32.32
C ALA A 394 -16.24 -10.43 33.55
N THR A 395 -16.13 -9.70 34.66
CA THR A 395 -16.91 -9.93 35.89
C THR A 395 -18.39 -9.61 35.65
N GLU A 396 -18.69 -8.47 35.04
CA GLU A 396 -20.07 -8.09 34.66
C GLU A 396 -20.69 -9.09 33.67
N ALA A 397 -19.92 -9.57 32.69
CA ALA A 397 -20.38 -10.61 31.77
C ALA A 397 -20.64 -11.95 32.48
N LEU A 398 -19.77 -12.34 33.41
CA LEU A 398 -19.94 -13.55 34.21
C LEU A 398 -21.23 -13.49 35.04
N GLU A 399 -21.45 -12.38 35.76
CA GLU A 399 -22.67 -12.14 36.54
C GLU A 399 -23.91 -12.20 35.64
N TYR A 400 -23.89 -11.46 34.53
CA TYR A 400 -25.00 -11.39 33.58
C TYR A 400 -25.41 -12.76 33.01
N LEU A 401 -24.43 -13.61 32.71
CA LEU A 401 -24.67 -14.95 32.17
C LEU A 401 -25.08 -15.95 33.25
N THR A 402 -24.53 -15.83 34.47
CA THR A 402 -24.87 -16.69 35.61
C THR A 402 -26.30 -16.46 36.07
N GLU A 403 -26.76 -15.21 36.11
CA GLU A 403 -28.16 -14.85 36.37
C GLU A 403 -29.15 -15.49 35.37
N ARG A 404 -28.67 -15.83 34.17
CA ARG A 404 -29.46 -16.50 33.11
C ARG A 404 -29.26 -18.01 33.09
N GLY A 405 -28.62 -18.57 34.11
CA GLY A 405 -28.46 -20.01 34.31
C GLY A 405 -27.29 -20.65 33.56
N LEU A 406 -26.34 -19.87 33.03
CA LEU A 406 -25.12 -20.41 32.43
C LEU A 406 -24.06 -20.66 33.51
N THR A 407 -23.33 -21.76 33.37
CA THR A 407 -22.13 -22.05 34.18
C THR A 407 -20.88 -21.78 33.36
N CYS A 408 -20.20 -20.67 33.66
CA CYS A 408 -18.95 -20.27 33.03
C CYS A 408 -17.95 -19.73 34.07
N THR A 409 -16.68 -19.63 33.68
CA THR A 409 -15.60 -19.04 34.48
C THR A 409 -14.94 -17.89 33.73
N LYS A 410 -14.19 -17.04 34.43
CA LYS A 410 -13.34 -16.01 33.82
C LYS A 410 -11.86 -16.29 34.04
N VAL A 411 -11.01 -15.87 33.11
CA VAL A 411 -9.55 -15.96 33.21
C VAL A 411 -8.89 -14.79 32.49
N SER A 412 -7.75 -14.34 33.02
CA SER A 412 -6.86 -13.42 32.31
C SER A 412 -6.26 -14.11 31.09
N GLU A 413 -6.01 -13.36 30.02
CA GLU A 413 -5.36 -13.92 28.84
C GLU A 413 -3.98 -14.49 29.15
N GLU A 414 -3.22 -13.92 30.09
CA GLU A 414 -1.90 -14.45 30.48
C GLU A 414 -2.03 -15.87 31.05
N ASP A 415 -2.98 -16.05 31.97
CA ASP A 415 -3.19 -17.29 32.73
C ASP A 415 -3.96 -18.36 31.94
N PHE A 416 -4.41 -18.06 30.72
CA PHE A 416 -5.20 -18.99 29.90
C PHE A 416 -4.39 -20.22 29.44
N ASN A 417 -4.51 -21.36 30.12
CA ASN A 417 -3.78 -22.56 29.72
C ASN A 417 -4.27 -23.10 28.35
N GLN A 418 -3.37 -23.17 27.36
CA GLN A 418 -3.70 -23.65 26.01
C GLN A 418 -3.66 -25.18 25.88
N ASP A 419 -3.10 -25.87 26.87
CA ASP A 419 -2.93 -27.33 26.87
C ASP A 419 -4.17 -28.05 27.44
N GLU A 420 -5.08 -27.29 28.07
CA GLU A 420 -6.36 -27.80 28.57
C GLU A 420 -7.42 -27.82 27.47
N GLU A 421 -8.12 -28.95 27.34
CA GLU A 421 -9.19 -29.09 26.36
C GLU A 421 -10.45 -28.35 26.81
N LEU A 422 -10.93 -27.45 25.94
CA LEU A 422 -12.13 -26.65 26.19
C LEU A 422 -13.26 -27.06 25.23
N HIS A 423 -14.39 -27.49 25.81
CA HIS A 423 -15.63 -27.76 25.09
C HIS A 423 -16.69 -26.71 25.44
N GLY A 424 -17.03 -25.85 24.48
CA GLY A 424 -17.99 -24.77 24.68
C GLY A 424 -17.54 -23.46 24.05
N SER A 425 -18.43 -22.48 24.05
CA SER A 425 -18.13 -21.18 23.46
C SER A 425 -17.30 -20.30 24.40
N VAL A 426 -16.56 -19.36 23.81
CA VAL A 426 -15.68 -18.45 24.53
C VAL A 426 -16.06 -17.01 24.22
N ILE A 427 -16.14 -16.18 25.26
CA ILE A 427 -16.23 -14.73 25.11
C ILE A 427 -14.84 -14.16 25.41
N VAL A 428 -14.32 -13.32 24.52
CA VAL A 428 -13.05 -12.61 24.71
C VAL A 428 -13.37 -11.13 24.85
N VAL A 429 -13.00 -10.52 25.98
CA VAL A 429 -13.35 -9.14 26.31
C VAL A 429 -12.11 -8.28 26.47
N ALA A 430 -12.10 -7.10 25.84
CA ALA A 430 -11.06 -6.09 26.05
C ALA A 430 -11.69 -4.69 26.09
N ALA A 431 -11.39 -3.90 27.11
CA ALA A 431 -11.90 -2.53 27.23
C ALA A 431 -11.40 -1.63 26.09
N ALA A 432 -10.16 -1.82 25.62
CA ALA A 432 -9.65 -1.16 24.42
C ALA A 432 -8.58 -1.99 23.71
N ALA A 433 -8.47 -1.81 22.40
CA ALA A 433 -7.47 -2.43 21.54
C ALA A 433 -6.98 -1.44 20.47
N GLU A 434 -5.73 -1.61 20.02
CA GLU A 434 -5.18 -0.85 18.88
C GLU A 434 -4.91 -1.76 17.68
N ARG A 435 -3.88 -2.60 17.78
CA ARG A 435 -3.52 -3.59 16.76
C ARG A 435 -4.18 -4.95 16.96
N GLY A 436 -4.88 -5.14 18.08
CA GLY A 436 -5.49 -6.42 18.46
C GLY A 436 -4.48 -7.56 18.68
N THR A 437 -3.24 -7.26 19.06
CA THR A 437 -2.19 -8.28 19.29
C THR A 437 -2.60 -9.32 20.33
N ILE A 438 -3.20 -8.86 21.44
CA ILE A 438 -3.74 -9.73 22.50
C ILE A 438 -4.90 -10.57 21.96
N LEU A 439 -5.86 -9.97 21.25
CA LEU A 439 -6.98 -10.70 20.64
C LEU A 439 -6.49 -11.80 19.68
N GLN A 440 -5.48 -11.50 18.86
CA GLN A 440 -4.86 -12.48 17.95
C GLN A 440 -4.05 -13.56 18.70
N ARG A 441 -3.39 -13.21 19.82
CA ARG A 441 -2.70 -14.18 20.69
C ARG A 441 -3.70 -15.15 21.32
N VAL A 442 -4.79 -14.64 21.90
CA VAL A 442 -5.89 -15.44 22.44
C VAL A 442 -6.52 -16.31 21.35
N SER A 443 -6.82 -15.74 20.17
CA SER A 443 -7.36 -16.48 19.03
C SER A 443 -6.47 -17.64 18.61
N ARG A 444 -5.13 -17.46 18.60
CA ARG A 444 -4.16 -18.53 18.31
C ARG A 444 -4.17 -19.64 19.36
N ARG A 445 -4.13 -19.30 20.64
CA ARG A 445 -4.17 -20.28 21.75
C ARG A 445 -5.48 -21.08 21.71
N LEU A 446 -6.60 -20.41 21.45
CA LEU A 446 -7.92 -21.05 21.32
C LEU A 446 -8.00 -22.04 20.16
N ARG A 447 -7.21 -21.91 19.08
CA ARG A 447 -7.20 -22.90 17.98
C ARG A 447 -6.75 -24.29 18.43
N SER A 448 -5.89 -24.37 19.46
CA SER A 448 -5.40 -25.64 19.99
C SER A 448 -6.28 -26.15 21.13
N ALA A 449 -6.67 -25.24 22.04
CA ALA A 449 -7.39 -25.55 23.26
C ALA A 449 -8.88 -25.86 23.02
N GLN A 450 -9.57 -25.07 22.20
CA GLN A 450 -11.02 -25.17 22.01
C GLN A 450 -11.36 -26.24 20.98
N LYS A 451 -12.01 -27.33 21.43
CA LYS A 451 -12.40 -28.46 20.57
C LYS A 451 -13.77 -28.29 19.91
N SER A 452 -14.64 -27.48 20.51
CA SER A 452 -15.99 -27.21 20.00
C SER A 452 -16.53 -25.90 20.58
N GLY A 453 -17.50 -25.29 19.88
CA GLY A 453 -18.14 -24.02 20.28
C GLY A 453 -17.76 -22.86 19.39
N THR A 454 -18.35 -21.69 19.63
CA THR A 454 -18.05 -20.46 18.89
C THR A 454 -17.25 -19.46 19.72
N ARG A 455 -16.86 -18.34 19.12
CA ARG A 455 -16.09 -17.27 19.75
C ARG A 455 -16.78 -15.93 19.53
N LEU A 456 -16.96 -15.21 20.62
CA LEU A 456 -17.46 -13.84 20.61
C LEU A 456 -16.35 -12.92 21.13
N TYR A 457 -15.89 -12.00 20.29
CA TYR A 457 -14.93 -10.97 20.67
C TYR A 457 -15.68 -9.65 20.92
N ILE A 458 -15.57 -9.10 22.13
CA ILE A 458 -16.17 -7.82 22.52
C ILE A 458 -15.05 -6.85 22.87
N VAL A 459 -14.97 -5.74 22.13
CA VAL A 459 -13.97 -4.69 22.34
C VAL A 459 -14.68 -3.38 22.67
N GLY A 460 -14.22 -2.66 23.70
CA GLY A 460 -14.79 -1.35 23.99
C GLY A 460 -14.41 -0.33 22.92
N ALA A 461 -13.14 0.06 22.85
CA ALA A 461 -12.68 0.91 21.75
C ALA A 461 -11.56 0.25 20.95
N LEU A 462 -11.71 0.24 19.63
CA LEU A 462 -10.70 -0.15 18.66
C LEU A 462 -10.13 1.11 17.99
N PHE A 463 -8.93 1.49 18.42
CA PHE A 463 -8.16 2.60 17.84
C PHE A 463 -7.15 2.07 16.82
N GLY A 464 -7.65 1.70 15.64
CA GLY A 464 -6.82 1.14 14.58
C GLY A 464 -5.99 2.18 13.85
N ARG A 465 -5.02 1.72 13.06
CA ARG A 465 -4.16 2.61 12.25
C ARG A 465 -4.82 3.08 10.97
N THR A 466 -5.56 2.18 10.33
CA THR A 466 -6.24 2.36 9.04
C THR A 466 -7.53 1.56 9.08
N TYR A 467 -8.49 1.88 8.20
CA TYR A 467 -9.72 1.09 8.06
C TYR A 467 -9.42 -0.35 7.61
N GLU A 468 -8.46 -0.52 6.71
CA GLU A 468 -8.06 -1.82 6.19
C GLU A 468 -7.53 -2.74 7.31
N LEU A 469 -6.62 -2.25 8.16
CA LEU A 469 -6.06 -3.06 9.24
C LEU A 469 -7.11 -3.44 10.30
N MET A 470 -8.10 -2.58 10.57
CA MET A 470 -9.21 -2.92 11.46
C MET A 470 -10.11 -4.00 10.84
N LYS A 471 -10.40 -3.88 9.54
CA LYS A 471 -11.16 -4.88 8.79
C LYS A 471 -10.44 -6.23 8.76
N ASP A 472 -9.13 -6.22 8.55
CA ASP A 472 -8.29 -7.42 8.56
C ASP A 472 -8.25 -8.07 9.94
N LEU A 473 -8.16 -7.27 11.01
CA LEU A 473 -8.25 -7.79 12.38
C LEU A 473 -9.59 -8.51 12.59
N SER A 474 -10.71 -7.87 12.26
CA SER A 474 -12.04 -8.47 12.38
C SER A 474 -12.16 -9.74 11.53
N SER A 475 -11.71 -9.71 10.27
CA SER A 475 -11.72 -10.87 9.37
C SER A 475 -10.91 -12.04 9.94
N ASN A 476 -9.69 -11.77 10.42
CA ASN A 476 -8.81 -12.80 10.99
C ASN A 476 -9.36 -13.42 12.28
N LEU A 477 -10.07 -12.65 13.10
CA LEU A 477 -10.70 -13.16 14.32
C LEU A 477 -11.98 -13.94 14.03
N THR A 478 -12.64 -13.70 12.89
CA THR A 478 -13.96 -14.25 12.57
C THR A 478 -13.95 -15.41 11.56
N GLN A 479 -12.80 -16.05 11.34
CA GLN A 479 -12.64 -17.22 10.45
C GLN A 479 -12.69 -18.55 11.23
N PRO A 480 -13.85 -19.24 11.29
CA PRO A 480 -13.95 -20.56 11.91
C PRO A 480 -13.41 -21.69 11.00
N PRO A 481 -13.07 -22.87 11.55
CA PRO A 481 -12.81 -24.09 10.80
C PRO A 481 -13.95 -24.47 9.83
N LYS A 482 -13.62 -25.18 8.74
CA LYS A 482 -14.62 -25.67 7.76
C LYS A 482 -15.69 -26.51 8.46
N GLY A 483 -16.94 -26.05 8.41
CA GLY A 483 -18.12 -26.76 8.96
C GLY A 483 -18.70 -26.16 10.24
N GLU A 484 -18.02 -25.22 10.89
CA GLU A 484 -18.51 -24.54 12.11
C GLU A 484 -19.31 -23.26 11.80
N ARG A 485 -20.28 -22.92 12.66
CA ARG A 485 -21.06 -21.67 12.56
C ARG A 485 -20.35 -20.51 13.27
N ARG A 486 -20.02 -19.49 12.47
CA ARG A 486 -19.75 -18.05 12.73
C ARG A 486 -19.16 -17.67 14.08
N TYR A 487 -17.90 -17.22 14.06
CA TYR A 487 -17.31 -16.36 15.09
C TYR A 487 -17.77 -14.91 14.89
N VAL A 488 -17.89 -14.16 15.99
CA VAL A 488 -18.43 -12.79 15.98
C VAL A 488 -17.44 -11.82 16.61
N PHE A 489 -17.30 -10.64 16.00
CA PHE A 489 -16.53 -9.51 16.53
C PHE A 489 -17.45 -8.31 16.68
N LYS A 490 -17.43 -7.65 17.84
CA LYS A 490 -18.21 -6.46 18.16
C LYS A 490 -17.32 -5.44 18.86
N ALA A 491 -17.31 -4.22 18.33
CA ALA A 491 -16.66 -3.09 18.99
C ALA A 491 -17.68 -1.99 19.29
N PHE A 492 -17.57 -1.34 20.46
CA PHE A 492 -18.42 -0.19 20.79
C PHE A 492 -17.98 1.04 20.00
N MET A 493 -16.68 1.23 19.81
CA MET A 493 -16.11 2.34 19.04
C MET A 493 -15.01 1.80 18.11
N GLU A 494 -15.05 2.17 16.83
CA GLU A 494 -14.03 1.83 15.84
C GLU A 494 -13.55 3.12 15.16
N ILE A 495 -12.38 3.61 15.53
CA ILE A 495 -11.85 4.87 15.01
C ILE A 495 -10.41 4.64 14.51
N PRO A 496 -10.09 4.95 13.23
CA PRO A 496 -8.76 4.79 12.67
C PRO A 496 -7.79 5.92 13.11
N ALA A 497 -7.61 6.12 14.42
CA ALA A 497 -6.81 7.21 15.00
C ALA A 497 -5.45 6.76 15.58
N GLY A 498 -4.99 5.54 15.26
CA GLY A 498 -3.76 4.95 15.80
C GLY A 498 -2.47 5.23 15.01
N SER A 499 -2.49 6.14 14.03
CA SER A 499 -1.32 6.44 13.18
C SER A 499 -0.34 7.38 13.87
N ALA A 500 0.83 6.85 14.25
CA ALA A 500 1.89 7.60 14.94
C ALA A 500 2.45 8.80 14.14
N VAL A 501 2.23 8.86 12.82
CA VAL A 501 2.64 10.02 12.00
C VAL A 501 1.95 11.29 12.49
N CYS A 502 0.71 11.17 12.98
CA CYS A 502 -0.06 12.28 13.51
C CYS A 502 0.37 12.69 14.93
N SER A 503 1.18 11.90 15.64
CA SER A 503 1.71 12.28 16.98
C SER A 503 3.10 12.92 16.94
N ASN A 504 3.84 12.77 15.85
CA ASN A 504 5.23 13.25 15.76
C ASN A 504 5.37 14.77 15.89
N HIS A 505 4.31 15.54 15.62
CA HIS A 505 4.37 16.99 15.74
C HIS A 505 4.54 17.47 17.21
N TRP A 506 4.02 16.74 18.21
CA TRP A 506 4.16 17.13 19.62
C TRP A 506 5.57 16.81 20.11
N ALA A 507 6.17 15.73 19.59
CA ALA A 507 7.58 15.43 19.83
C ALA A 507 8.48 16.54 19.25
N LYS A 508 8.24 16.95 17.99
CA LYS A 508 8.99 18.07 17.37
C LYS A 508 8.79 19.39 18.12
N GLU A 509 7.56 19.69 18.55
CA GLU A 509 7.27 20.87 19.38
C GLU A 509 8.07 20.82 20.67
N LYS A 510 7.99 19.71 21.41
CA LYS A 510 8.74 19.51 22.66
C LYS A 510 10.25 19.68 22.43
N ASP A 511 10.80 19.12 21.36
CA ASP A 511 12.23 19.23 21.05
C ASP A 511 12.65 20.69 20.81
N ILE A 512 11.84 21.46 20.08
CA ILE A 512 12.12 22.89 19.85
C ILE A 512 12.00 23.67 21.17
N LEU A 513 10.93 23.47 21.93
CA LEU A 513 10.72 24.19 23.19
C LEU A 513 11.82 23.90 24.21
N ASN A 514 12.22 22.64 24.37
CA ASN A 514 13.31 22.26 25.28
C ASN A 514 14.65 22.90 24.89
N LYS A 515 14.95 22.97 23.58
CA LYS A 515 16.13 23.69 23.10
C LYS A 515 16.05 25.16 23.48
N LEU A 516 14.92 25.82 23.22
CA LEU A 516 14.75 27.24 23.52
C LEU A 516 14.85 27.54 25.02
N VAL A 517 14.26 26.71 25.87
CA VAL A 517 14.38 26.83 27.34
C VAL A 517 15.83 26.65 27.80
N ALA A 518 16.61 25.79 27.16
CA ALA A 518 18.03 25.59 27.52
C ALA A 518 18.94 26.75 27.09
N PHE A 519 18.56 27.54 26.07
CA PHE A 519 19.38 28.62 25.52
C PHE A 519 18.95 30.04 25.96
N GLY A 520 17.72 30.24 26.44
CA GLY A 520 17.19 31.58 26.73
C GLY A 520 17.32 32.07 28.17
N ASP A 521 17.20 33.39 28.34
CA ASP A 521 17.14 34.10 29.63
C ASP A 521 15.83 33.84 30.40
N GLU A 522 15.75 34.25 31.67
CA GLU A 522 14.59 34.11 32.57
C GLU A 522 13.25 34.67 32.03
N GLY A 523 13.26 35.42 30.92
CA GLY A 523 12.09 36.06 30.30
C GLY A 523 11.16 35.16 29.46
N LEU A 524 11.51 33.89 29.20
CA LEU A 524 10.78 32.96 28.30
C LEU A 524 9.47 32.37 28.88
N LEU A 525 8.64 33.15 29.59
CA LEU A 525 7.50 32.61 30.37
C LEU A 525 6.51 31.79 29.52
N LEU A 526 6.15 32.23 28.32
CA LEU A 526 5.16 31.53 27.47
C LEU A 526 5.68 30.16 26.97
N ILE A 527 6.94 30.14 26.50
CA ILE A 527 7.61 28.94 26.00
C ILE A 527 7.85 27.96 27.15
N LYS A 528 8.36 28.45 28.29
CA LYS A 528 8.62 27.65 29.48
C LYS A 528 7.34 27.03 30.02
N ASN A 529 6.25 27.81 30.12
CA ASN A 529 4.95 27.30 30.55
C ASN A 529 4.47 26.15 29.64
N ARG A 530 4.61 26.27 28.32
CA ARG A 530 4.23 25.19 27.40
C ARG A 530 5.14 23.97 27.51
N ALA A 531 6.46 24.18 27.66
CA ALA A 531 7.41 23.09 27.86
C ALA A 531 7.10 22.32 29.15
N ASP A 532 6.85 23.03 30.25
CA ASP A 532 6.49 22.48 31.55
C ASP A 532 5.14 21.73 31.48
N GLN A 533 4.15 22.26 30.74
CA GLN A 533 2.88 21.56 30.49
C GLN A 533 3.09 20.21 29.77
N LEU A 534 3.88 20.21 28.69
CA LEU A 534 4.17 18.98 27.94
C LEU A 534 5.01 17.98 28.75
N ALA A 535 5.84 18.46 29.66
CA ALA A 535 6.63 17.63 30.58
C ALA A 535 5.75 17.04 31.69
N ALA A 536 4.84 17.82 32.28
CA ALA A 536 3.95 17.37 33.35
C ALA A 536 3.03 16.22 32.89
N GLU A 537 2.55 16.27 31.65
CA GLU A 537 1.64 15.27 31.08
C GLU A 537 2.38 14.14 30.32
N GLU A 538 3.70 14.04 30.46
CA GLU A 538 4.52 13.09 29.71
C GLU A 538 4.20 11.63 30.04
N ALA A 539 3.89 11.35 31.31
CA ALA A 539 3.57 10.00 31.78
C ALA A 539 2.11 9.61 31.52
N SER A 540 1.18 10.57 31.66
CA SER A 540 -0.28 10.38 31.60
C SER A 540 -0.89 10.60 30.22
N GLY A 541 -0.21 11.34 29.35
CA GLY A 541 -0.77 11.89 28.11
C GLY A 541 -1.67 13.11 28.34
N LEU A 542 -1.81 13.94 27.32
CA LEU A 542 -2.56 15.20 27.33
C LEU A 542 -4.07 14.95 27.34
N SER A 543 -4.69 15.07 28.51
CA SER A 543 -6.16 14.98 28.69
C SER A 543 -6.89 16.31 28.46
N SER A 544 -6.15 17.41 28.52
CA SER A 544 -6.56 18.78 28.20
C SER A 544 -5.36 19.51 27.61
N GLN A 545 -5.58 20.71 27.05
CA GLN A 545 -4.51 21.55 26.49
C GLN A 545 -3.71 20.82 25.39
N ALA A 546 -4.39 20.01 24.56
CA ALA A 546 -3.76 19.34 23.42
C ALA A 546 -3.13 20.35 22.45
N PHE A 547 -3.67 21.57 22.43
CA PHE A 547 -3.20 22.73 21.66
C PHE A 547 -2.59 23.80 22.58
N TRP A 548 -1.94 24.79 22.00
CA TRP A 548 -1.55 26.01 22.70
C TRP A 548 -2.77 26.71 23.30
N PRO A 549 -2.61 27.45 24.41
CA PRO A 549 -3.67 28.32 24.92
C PRO A 549 -4.09 29.34 23.87
N SER A 550 -5.37 29.71 23.92
CA SER A 550 -5.94 30.79 23.11
C SER A 550 -5.13 32.08 23.29
N SER A 551 -4.70 32.71 22.19
CA SER A 551 -4.02 34.02 22.27
C SER A 551 -4.90 35.16 22.82
N PHE A 552 -6.22 34.98 22.79
CA PHE A 552 -7.21 35.94 23.29
C PHE A 552 -7.44 35.82 24.80
N THR A 553 -7.84 34.64 25.27
CA THR A 553 -8.21 34.38 26.67
C THR A 553 -7.07 33.84 27.55
N ASN A 554 -5.94 33.42 26.96
CA ASN A 554 -4.85 32.67 27.61
C ASN A 554 -5.32 31.40 28.35
N LYS A 555 -6.47 30.84 27.94
CA LYS A 555 -7.05 29.60 28.46
C LYS A 555 -7.14 28.57 27.33
N GLU A 556 -7.55 27.35 27.66
CA GLU A 556 -7.86 26.33 26.65
C GLU A 556 -8.94 26.85 25.68
N MET A 557 -8.71 26.65 24.38
CA MET A 557 -9.65 27.05 23.34
C MET A 557 -10.96 26.29 23.48
N LYS A 558 -12.08 26.94 23.15
CA LYS A 558 -13.41 26.34 23.19
C LYS A 558 -14.16 26.65 21.91
N LEU A 559 -15.08 25.76 21.53
CA LEU A 559 -16.01 26.07 20.45
C LEU A 559 -16.91 27.24 20.87
N THR A 560 -17.18 28.16 19.93
CA THR A 560 -18.08 29.29 20.15
C THR A 560 -19.53 28.84 20.28
N ASP A 561 -20.22 28.48 19.20
CA ASP A 561 -21.64 28.07 19.26
C ASP A 561 -21.99 26.88 18.35
N GLY A 562 -21.15 26.57 17.37
CA GLY A 562 -21.42 25.52 16.39
C GLY A 562 -20.21 24.66 16.10
N PHE A 563 -20.45 23.50 15.51
CA PHE A 563 -19.39 22.69 14.93
C PHE A 563 -19.89 22.13 13.61
N ALA A 564 -19.33 22.60 12.50
CA ALA A 564 -19.87 22.39 11.15
C ALA A 564 -20.02 20.91 10.74
N PHE A 565 -19.30 20.01 11.41
CA PHE A 565 -19.33 18.58 11.12
C PHE A 565 -20.33 17.79 11.97
N VAL A 566 -21.09 18.43 12.87
CA VAL A 566 -22.08 17.76 13.72
C VAL A 566 -23.46 18.43 13.69
N ASN A 567 -24.51 17.67 13.97
CA ASN A 567 -25.91 18.07 13.78
C ASN A 567 -26.47 19.03 14.86
N GLY A 568 -25.62 19.60 15.71
CA GLY A 568 -25.98 20.62 16.70
C GLY A 568 -26.96 20.19 17.80
N LYS A 569 -27.23 18.89 17.95
CA LYS A 569 -28.17 18.38 18.97
C LYS A 569 -27.62 18.47 20.39
N GLU A 570 -26.32 18.26 20.54
CA GLU A 570 -25.61 18.36 21.81
C GLU A 570 -24.97 19.75 21.92
N ASP A 571 -24.89 20.29 23.14
CA ASP A 571 -24.10 21.49 23.39
C ASP A 571 -22.62 21.19 23.15
N VAL A 572 -22.07 21.75 22.06
CA VAL A 572 -20.69 21.49 21.65
C VAL A 572 -19.66 22.22 22.51
N LYS A 573 -20.05 23.21 23.32
CA LYS A 573 -19.16 23.98 24.20
C LYS A 573 -18.52 23.14 25.30
N LYS A 574 -19.10 21.98 25.62
CA LYS A 574 -18.55 21.02 26.58
C LYS A 574 -17.41 20.17 26.00
N ALA A 575 -17.18 20.22 24.67
CA ALA A 575 -16.11 19.47 24.04
C ALA A 575 -14.74 19.91 24.56
N SER A 576 -13.89 18.93 24.88
CA SER A 576 -12.47 19.18 25.14
C SER A 576 -11.70 19.38 23.83
N THR A 577 -10.49 19.95 23.92
CA THR A 577 -9.58 20.02 22.75
C THR A 577 -9.26 18.65 22.17
N VAL A 578 -9.22 17.60 23.00
CA VAL A 578 -8.99 16.22 22.58
C VAL A 578 -10.19 15.65 21.82
N ASP A 579 -11.42 15.96 22.23
CA ASP A 579 -12.64 15.52 21.53
C ASP A 579 -12.68 16.08 20.09
N ILE A 580 -12.35 17.37 19.93
CA ILE A 580 -12.33 18.03 18.63
C ILE A 580 -11.15 17.52 17.79
N PHE A 581 -9.98 17.34 18.40
CA PHE A 581 -8.84 16.74 17.71
C PHE A 581 -9.15 15.35 17.16
N LEU A 582 -9.70 14.45 17.98
CA LEU A 582 -10.08 13.09 17.57
C LEU A 582 -11.09 13.12 16.43
N THR A 583 -12.07 14.03 16.50
CA THR A 583 -13.11 14.18 15.48
C THR A 583 -12.51 14.60 14.14
N ILE A 584 -11.68 15.65 14.12
CA ILE A 584 -11.02 16.11 12.89
C ILE A 584 -10.04 15.05 12.37
N LEU A 585 -9.29 14.37 13.23
CA LEU A 585 -8.42 13.26 12.86
C LEU A 585 -9.19 12.13 12.17
N TRP A 586 -10.36 11.78 12.69
CA TRP A 586 -11.20 10.75 12.08
C TRP A 586 -11.75 11.20 10.72
N ILE A 587 -12.21 12.45 10.60
CA ILE A 587 -12.69 13.01 9.32
C ILE A 587 -11.57 13.00 8.27
N LEU A 588 -10.36 13.46 8.62
CA LEU A 588 -9.23 13.44 7.69
C LEU A 588 -8.82 12.01 7.33
N GLN A 589 -8.83 11.08 8.28
CA GLN A 589 -8.53 9.68 7.98
C GLN A 589 -9.59 9.06 7.05
N ASN A 590 -10.86 9.40 7.24
CA ASN A 590 -11.92 9.00 6.32
C ASN A 590 -11.75 9.63 4.93
N ALA A 591 -11.35 10.90 4.85
CA ALA A 591 -11.01 11.55 3.59
C ALA A 591 -9.84 10.87 2.86
N ARG A 592 -8.89 10.27 3.58
CA ARG A 592 -7.77 9.51 2.99
C ARG A 592 -8.22 8.15 2.45
N GLU A 593 -8.87 7.34 3.28
CA GLU A 593 -9.02 5.89 3.04
C GLU A 593 -10.47 5.39 2.99
N GLY A 594 -11.45 6.26 3.21
CA GLY A 594 -12.85 5.87 3.32
C GLY A 594 -13.37 5.21 2.03
N ALA A 595 -13.88 3.99 2.13
CA ALA A 595 -14.33 3.22 0.97
C ALA A 595 -15.47 3.88 0.18
N LYS A 596 -16.28 4.73 0.85
CA LYS A 596 -17.37 5.50 0.25
C LYS A 596 -16.93 6.86 -0.30
N ILE A 597 -15.71 7.30 0.01
CA ILE A 597 -15.19 8.58 -0.48
C ILE A 597 -14.84 8.42 -1.94
N LYS A 598 -15.54 9.22 -2.77
CA LYS A 598 -15.23 9.32 -4.19
C LYS A 598 -13.79 9.76 -4.36
N ASP A 599 -13.11 9.11 -5.28
CA ASP A 599 -11.71 9.36 -5.59
C ASP A 599 -11.35 10.84 -5.76
N ALA A 600 -12.16 11.61 -6.52
CA ALA A 600 -11.96 13.04 -6.74
C ALA A 600 -12.06 13.91 -5.45
N LYS A 601 -12.54 13.33 -4.35
CA LYS A 601 -12.65 13.94 -3.02
C LYS A 601 -11.71 13.29 -2.00
N ARG A 602 -10.82 12.39 -2.40
CA ARG A 602 -9.85 11.77 -1.47
C ARG A 602 -8.70 12.72 -1.15
N LEU A 603 -8.20 12.66 0.07
CA LEU A 603 -7.01 13.39 0.54
C LEU A 603 -5.70 12.62 0.30
N GLU A 604 -5.79 11.35 -0.08
CA GLU A 604 -4.63 10.50 -0.37
C GLU A 604 -3.84 11.03 -1.58
N SER A 605 -2.54 11.28 -1.37
CA SER A 605 -1.59 11.54 -2.45
C SER A 605 -1.10 10.22 -3.05
N GLY A 606 -1.14 10.11 -4.38
CA GLY A 606 -0.61 8.95 -5.11
C GLY A 606 0.77 9.23 -5.72
N GLU A 607 1.35 8.24 -6.39
CA GLU A 607 2.65 8.37 -7.08
C GLU A 607 2.67 9.48 -8.16
N LEU A 608 1.49 9.89 -8.65
CA LEU A 608 1.34 10.73 -9.83
C LEU A 608 0.61 12.06 -9.57
N GLN A 609 -0.04 12.21 -8.42
CA GLN A 609 -0.71 13.45 -8.03
C GLN A 609 -0.53 13.68 -6.54
N GLN A 610 0.06 14.83 -6.19
CA GLN A 610 0.02 15.35 -4.84
C GLN A 610 -1.37 15.94 -4.56
N VAL A 611 -1.89 15.65 -3.37
CA VAL A 611 -3.14 16.22 -2.88
C VAL A 611 -2.83 16.98 -1.60
N LEU A 612 -3.17 18.27 -1.58
CA LEU A 612 -2.97 19.15 -0.45
C LEU A 612 -4.32 19.55 0.14
N LEU A 613 -4.35 19.80 1.46
CA LEU A 613 -5.47 20.53 2.04
C LEU A 613 -5.48 21.94 1.47
N SER A 614 -6.64 22.40 1.03
CA SER A 614 -6.80 23.77 0.57
C SER A 614 -6.53 24.74 1.74
N PRO A 615 -5.77 25.83 1.53
CA PRO A 615 -5.66 26.90 2.53
C PRO A 615 -7.03 27.41 2.99
N ASP A 616 -8.03 27.40 2.12
CA ASP A 616 -9.40 27.84 2.42
C ASP A 616 -10.03 27.13 3.63
N VAL A 617 -9.62 25.90 3.95
CA VAL A 617 -10.09 25.17 5.15
C VAL A 617 -9.90 26.04 6.40
N PHE A 618 -8.77 26.73 6.51
CA PHE A 618 -8.44 27.59 7.65
C PHE A 618 -9.12 28.96 7.61
N SER A 619 -9.73 29.34 6.47
CA SER A 619 -10.54 30.56 6.37
C SER A 619 -12.03 30.30 6.58
N ARG A 620 -12.51 29.08 6.27
CA ARG A 620 -13.91 28.66 6.41
C ARG A 620 -14.29 28.33 7.84
N TYR A 621 -13.34 27.78 8.60
CA TYR A 621 -13.50 27.49 10.02
C TYR A 621 -12.68 28.50 10.80
N ASP A 622 -13.36 29.46 11.44
CA ASP A 622 -12.78 30.59 12.17
C ASP A 622 -12.58 30.31 13.67
N ASP A 623 -13.26 29.30 14.23
CA ASP A 623 -12.98 28.78 15.57
C ASP A 623 -11.52 28.29 15.67
N GLY A 624 -10.76 28.85 16.62
CA GLY A 624 -9.36 28.53 16.80
C GLY A 624 -9.15 27.05 17.12
N ILE A 625 -10.00 26.47 17.96
CA ILE A 625 -9.95 25.03 18.30
C ILE A 625 -10.08 24.12 17.06
N ILE A 626 -10.88 24.50 16.06
CA ILE A 626 -11.04 23.73 14.81
C ILE A 626 -9.81 23.89 13.93
N GLN A 627 -9.30 25.12 13.78
CA GLN A 627 -8.07 25.38 13.03
C GLN A 627 -6.88 24.60 13.61
N SER A 628 -6.70 24.64 14.94
CA SER A 628 -5.67 23.89 15.66
C SER A 628 -5.82 22.39 15.47
N ALA A 629 -7.05 21.85 15.53
CA ALA A 629 -7.31 20.45 15.28
C ALA A 629 -6.92 20.03 13.85
N PHE A 630 -7.22 20.83 12.83
CA PHE A 630 -6.77 20.56 11.45
C PHE A 630 -5.25 20.59 11.31
N LEU A 631 -4.58 21.60 11.88
CA LEU A 631 -3.10 21.70 11.84
C LEU A 631 -2.43 20.46 12.44
N ARG A 632 -2.96 19.97 13.55
CA ARG A 632 -2.42 18.82 14.26
C ARG A 632 -2.76 17.50 13.53
N ALA A 633 -3.99 17.35 13.06
CA ALA A 633 -4.48 16.10 12.46
C ALA A 633 -4.04 15.87 11.00
N ALA A 634 -3.72 16.93 10.26
CA ALA A 634 -3.18 16.82 8.91
C ALA A 634 -1.84 16.07 8.90
N LEU A 635 -1.45 15.44 7.80
CA LEU A 635 -0.08 14.96 7.59
C LEU A 635 0.80 16.14 7.14
N PRO A 636 2.11 16.14 7.42
CA PRO A 636 3.01 17.20 6.92
C PRO A 636 2.95 17.35 5.39
N THR A 637 2.80 16.24 4.67
CA THR A 637 2.66 16.21 3.20
C THR A 637 1.37 16.85 2.69
N GLU A 638 0.34 16.95 3.53
CA GLU A 638 -0.96 17.58 3.18
C GLU A 638 -0.93 19.10 3.34
N LEU A 639 0.09 19.63 4.03
CA LEU A 639 0.32 21.06 4.28
C LEU A 639 1.65 21.53 3.67
N ASP A 640 2.17 20.80 2.68
CA ASP A 640 3.40 21.13 1.97
C ASP A 640 3.10 21.90 0.68
N TYR A 641 3.02 23.23 0.82
CA TYR A 641 2.82 24.15 -0.29
C TYR A 641 4.14 24.59 -0.94
N SER A 642 5.29 24.01 -0.55
CA SER A 642 6.61 24.52 -0.96
C SER A 642 6.84 24.55 -2.47
N ALA A 643 6.20 23.66 -3.23
CA ALA A 643 6.25 23.62 -4.69
C ALA A 643 5.30 24.62 -5.39
N HIS A 644 4.42 25.30 -4.63
CA HIS A 644 3.33 26.13 -5.17
C HIS A 644 3.32 27.52 -4.55
N GLU A 645 3.87 28.50 -5.28
CA GLU A 645 3.94 29.88 -4.83
C GLU A 645 2.54 30.49 -4.55
N ILE A 646 1.56 30.24 -5.42
CA ILE A 646 0.19 30.77 -5.29
C ILE A 646 -0.47 30.22 -4.01
N TYR A 647 -0.41 28.91 -3.79
CA TYR A 647 -1.02 28.28 -2.61
C TYR A 647 -0.28 28.66 -1.33
N SER A 648 1.04 28.84 -1.43
CA SER A 648 1.85 29.37 -0.33
C SER A 648 1.43 30.78 0.05
N ALA A 649 1.19 31.66 -0.94
CA ALA A 649 0.74 33.03 -0.69
C ALA A 649 -0.64 33.05 -0.02
N ALA A 650 -1.58 32.23 -0.49
CA ALA A 650 -2.90 32.11 0.12
C ALA A 650 -2.83 31.64 1.59
N MET A 651 -2.02 30.61 1.88
CA MET A 651 -1.80 30.15 3.25
C MET A 651 -1.10 31.22 4.11
N ALA A 652 -0.10 31.91 3.57
CA ALA A 652 0.61 32.98 4.26
C ALA A 652 -0.33 34.15 4.64
N ASP A 653 -1.26 34.52 3.76
CA ASP A 653 -2.25 35.56 4.03
C ASP A 653 -3.22 35.18 5.17
N ILE A 654 -3.60 33.90 5.25
CA ILE A 654 -4.41 33.38 6.37
C ILE A 654 -3.61 33.46 7.67
N ILE A 655 -2.38 32.95 7.68
CA ILE A 655 -1.51 32.99 8.86
C ILE A 655 -1.30 34.42 9.33
N LEU A 656 -1.04 35.36 8.41
CA LEU A 656 -0.85 36.76 8.75
C LEU A 656 -2.12 37.40 9.33
N ARG A 657 -3.30 37.02 8.83
CA ARG A 657 -4.59 37.51 9.34
C ARG A 657 -4.84 37.05 10.78
N VAL A 658 -4.61 35.76 11.04
CA VAL A 658 -4.73 35.19 12.39
C VAL A 658 -3.70 35.83 13.34
N ALA A 659 -2.45 36.01 12.89
CA ALA A 659 -1.40 36.69 13.64
C ALA A 659 -1.75 38.16 13.97
N LYS A 660 -2.28 38.93 13.01
CA LYS A 660 -2.78 40.29 13.26
C LYS A 660 -3.96 40.31 14.25
N GLY A 661 -4.67 39.20 14.35
CA GLY A 661 -5.73 38.96 15.33
C GLY A 661 -5.25 38.62 16.74
N TYR A 662 -3.95 38.46 16.98
CA TYR A 662 -3.42 38.06 18.30
C TYR A 662 -3.93 38.98 19.42
N SER A 663 -4.40 38.37 20.51
CA SER A 663 -5.14 39.00 21.62
C SER A 663 -6.60 39.36 21.33
N TYR A 664 -7.17 38.87 20.23
CA TYR A 664 -8.58 38.99 19.89
C TYR A 664 -9.11 37.62 19.43
N GLU A 665 -10.43 37.44 19.44
CA GLU A 665 -11.13 36.21 19.07
C GLU A 665 -10.65 35.63 17.72
N ARG A 666 -10.60 36.47 16.67
CA ARG A 666 -10.11 36.09 15.32
C ARG A 666 -8.66 35.61 15.24
N GLY A 667 -7.88 35.77 16.32
CA GLY A 667 -6.48 35.34 16.42
C GLY A 667 -6.27 34.21 17.42
N GLU A 668 -7.34 33.55 17.89
CA GLU A 668 -7.29 32.54 18.94
C GLU A 668 -6.17 31.51 18.70
N ALA A 669 -6.09 30.94 17.49
CA ALA A 669 -5.12 29.93 17.08
C ALA A 669 -3.74 30.44 16.61
N ALA A 670 -3.40 31.71 16.82
CA ALA A 670 -2.16 32.30 16.31
C ALA A 670 -0.90 31.52 16.71
N MET A 671 -0.81 31.04 17.95
CA MET A 671 0.34 30.26 18.42
C MET A 671 0.45 28.89 17.74
N GLU A 672 -0.68 28.26 17.39
CA GLU A 672 -0.67 26.98 16.68
C GLU A 672 -0.14 27.11 15.25
N PHE A 673 -0.48 28.20 14.55
CA PHE A 673 0.11 28.48 13.24
C PHE A 673 1.61 28.79 13.32
N ILE A 674 2.05 29.55 14.32
CA ILE A 674 3.47 29.85 14.54
C ILE A 674 4.25 28.55 14.77
N ILE A 675 3.75 27.67 15.64
CA ILE A 675 4.38 26.39 15.91
C ILE A 675 4.34 25.45 14.70
N ALA A 676 3.23 25.44 13.94
CA ALA A 676 3.16 24.67 12.70
C ALA A 676 4.22 25.10 11.68
N LEU A 677 4.55 26.40 11.59
CA LEU A 677 5.66 26.89 10.76
C LEU A 677 7.04 26.55 11.36
N ALA A 678 7.18 26.58 12.68
CA ALA A 678 8.45 26.30 13.37
C ALA A 678 8.87 24.82 13.27
N ILE A 679 7.92 23.89 13.38
CA ILE A 679 8.18 22.44 13.30
C ILE A 679 8.13 21.89 11.85
N GLU A 680 8.04 22.79 10.86
CA GLU A 680 7.88 22.49 9.44
C GLU A 680 6.66 21.60 9.15
N LYS A 681 5.58 21.79 9.91
CA LYS A 681 4.29 21.16 9.65
C LYS A 681 3.62 21.79 8.44
N ILE A 682 3.67 23.12 8.36
CA ILE A 682 3.35 23.88 7.16
C ILE A 682 4.68 24.20 6.48
N ARG A 683 4.80 23.89 5.20
CA ARG A 683 5.94 24.28 4.37
C ARG A 683 5.44 25.18 3.26
N LEU A 684 6.07 26.34 3.11
CA LEU A 684 5.70 27.33 2.11
C LEU A 684 6.84 27.48 1.10
N HIS A 685 6.51 28.02 -0.07
CA HIS A 685 7.49 28.40 -1.09
C HIS A 685 8.51 29.36 -0.48
N LYS A 686 9.80 29.14 -0.78
CA LYS A 686 10.93 29.76 -0.07
C LYS A 686 10.81 31.27 0.11
N GLU A 687 10.47 31.99 -0.96
CA GLU A 687 10.36 33.46 -0.90
C GLU A 687 9.12 33.93 -0.12
N VAL A 688 8.02 33.18 -0.20
CA VAL A 688 6.80 33.46 0.57
C VAL A 688 7.03 33.22 2.05
N ASP A 689 7.66 32.10 2.41
CA ASP A 689 8.03 31.75 3.78
C ASP A 689 8.92 32.84 4.41
N LYS A 690 9.98 33.24 3.70
CA LYS A 690 10.90 34.29 4.16
C LYS A 690 10.18 35.61 4.41
N LYS A 691 9.31 36.03 3.49
CA LYS A 691 8.51 37.26 3.64
C LYS A 691 7.50 37.16 4.79
N LEU A 692 6.84 36.02 4.94
CA LEU A 692 5.89 35.78 6.02
C LEU A 692 6.59 35.85 7.38
N ARG A 693 7.70 35.12 7.57
CA ARG A 693 8.47 35.12 8.83
C ARG A 693 8.95 36.52 9.21
N ALA A 694 9.47 37.30 8.26
CA ALA A 694 9.85 38.69 8.52
C ALA A 694 8.66 39.55 8.96
N THR A 695 7.51 39.38 8.30
CA THR A 695 6.27 40.12 8.63
C THR A 695 5.70 39.71 10.00
N LEU A 696 5.76 38.42 10.34
CA LEU A 696 5.34 37.90 11.64
C LEU A 696 6.17 38.51 12.77
N LYS A 697 7.51 38.57 12.61
CA LYS A 697 8.40 39.23 13.58
C LYS A 697 8.06 40.70 13.79
N ALA A 698 7.79 41.43 12.70
CA ALA A 698 7.37 42.83 12.80
C ALA A 698 5.99 42.99 13.48
N THR A 699 5.07 42.07 13.24
CA THR A 699 3.69 42.14 13.75
C THR A 699 3.56 41.72 15.22
N LEU A 700 4.31 40.69 15.62
CA LEU A 700 4.15 40.02 16.90
C LEU A 700 5.39 40.08 17.79
N GLY A 701 6.55 40.51 17.30
CA GLY A 701 7.80 40.51 18.09
C GLY A 701 7.74 41.38 19.36
N ALA A 702 6.94 42.43 19.37
CA ALA A 702 6.70 43.24 20.57
C ALA A 702 5.75 42.57 21.59
N LYS A 703 4.94 41.60 21.13
CA LYS A 703 3.96 40.87 21.96
C LYS A 703 4.48 39.51 22.43
N ILE A 704 5.38 38.91 21.65
CA ILE A 704 5.99 37.60 21.87
C ILE A 704 7.49 37.81 21.73
N ALA A 705 8.17 38.03 22.87
CA ALA A 705 9.60 38.34 22.91
C ALA A 705 10.46 37.34 22.11
N ASP A 706 10.02 36.09 22.05
CA ASP A 706 10.83 34.96 21.58
C ASP A 706 10.43 34.46 20.20
N LEU A 707 9.58 35.22 19.50
CA LEU A 707 9.06 34.82 18.20
C LEU A 707 10.16 34.60 17.16
N SER A 708 11.24 35.39 17.21
CA SER A 708 12.38 35.24 16.31
C SER A 708 13.09 33.90 16.54
N LEU A 709 13.26 33.47 17.79
CA LEU A 709 13.88 32.19 18.14
C LEU A 709 13.00 31.00 17.72
N LEU A 710 11.68 31.13 17.86
CA LEU A 710 10.73 30.11 17.40
C LEU A 710 10.72 29.96 15.87
N LEU A 711 10.78 31.07 15.12
CA LEU A 711 10.67 31.05 13.66
C LEU A 711 11.99 30.81 12.94
N ASP A 712 13.13 31.20 13.50
CA ASP A 712 14.44 31.01 12.86
C ASP A 712 15.17 29.75 13.35
N GLY A 713 14.67 29.13 14.42
CA GLY A 713 15.36 28.06 15.13
C GLY A 713 16.43 28.60 16.08
N ALA A 714 17.06 27.71 16.85
CA ALA A 714 18.22 28.08 17.65
C ALA A 714 19.34 28.61 16.72
N PRO A 715 20.03 29.72 17.05
CA PRO A 715 21.22 30.09 16.33
C PRO A 715 22.20 28.91 16.33
N SER A 716 22.73 28.56 15.16
CA SER A 716 23.81 27.58 15.06
C SER A 716 24.94 28.03 16.00
N PRO A 717 25.54 27.14 16.81
CA PRO A 717 26.67 27.50 17.64
C PRO A 717 27.90 27.66 16.73
N PHE A 718 28.02 28.84 16.11
CA PHE A 718 29.24 29.35 15.50
C PHE A 718 29.36 30.84 15.81
#